data_AF-A0A535UT95-F1
#
_entry.id   AF-A0A535UT95-F1
#
_cell.length_a   1.000
_cell.length_b   1.000
_cell.length_c   1.000
_cell.angle_alpha   90.00
_cell.angle_beta   90.00
_cell.angle_gamma   90.00
#
_symmetry.space_group_name_H-M   'P 1'
#
loop_
_entity.id
_entity.type
_entity.pdbx_description
1 polymer ?
#
loop_
_entity_poly.entity_id
_entity_poly.type
_entity_poly.pdbx_seq_one_letter_code
_entity_poly.pdbx_strand_id
1 'polypeptide(L)'
;MGPRRTGVPVHLLRHLLSNLNSRPKAHLAVVFIAVSNHLTVVALAASPAVLSMPSLHPTQSACGPDSSCDALAGSASPNLSLPAGASQCHDSGPAAACSFGADAKASSAGTTSLPAGQGACAAVASKPVPSTPAACGNALLTPDAPARSSGVSAGPAIAPSVPVDSLGARLPDELTLTSDTEAVRAGKPALLTATTNATVTGTDRAIEIFDQTSGTLVAACAQGSQCSVGYAATSGVHEFAAFVTPPTTTAPNNAVALPSNHVSVGWLDSAIAANRTVVGPGQAITVTATSTFDVQKSGRWLEIYDLSAGARVTYCSRGTVCTTTMKQTTGGVHQIVGYITGKPEAVSMPVNVTWLRVSLAATSIGPKSGGTVNLRATANADLSGTPWVLGIYDQNGNLVDHVCKSATCTVQAWMDGSSNPAYTAVIGALPQGKPGLIERITHAVGAPTPQPLVDIQTRSTPVEPTHLLWGVDSCKAFTGDSTGELFYAVAKKLGTPDFWGRYLTDTVCPGISSNEVSMAARYHLGILPIYNDYNCSDVRYYETGHAYAVAAVAAAKRLGIPAGRVIAIDIEPPGDACPGAANVDSGFIEGWFDGIHDAGYVPTYYGNGTSGTEFASAWCATVSKYPNIATDSDLWSFQPSLLGSFSKVWNPGYGPYDTGCAGNMLAWQYVLSAGAVVDVDQDEAISSLPLWYPS
;
A
#
# COMPACT_ATOMS: atom_id res chain seq x y z
N MET A 1 -53.36 -46.57 50.44
CA MET A 1 -54.09 -46.61 49.15
C MET A 1 -53.28 -45.82 48.13
N GLY A 2 -52.88 -46.49 47.05
CA GLY A 2 -51.96 -45.98 46.04
C GLY A 2 -52.63 -45.13 44.95
N PRO A 3 -51.98 -44.96 43.78
CA PRO A 3 -51.58 -43.66 43.24
C PRO A 3 -52.23 -43.34 41.89
N ARG A 4 -52.03 -42.14 41.32
CA ARG A 4 -52.24 -41.92 39.89
C ARG A 4 -51.10 -41.17 39.21
N ARG A 5 -50.33 -41.96 38.46
CA ARG A 5 -49.56 -41.63 37.26
C ARG A 5 -50.50 -41.20 36.12
N THR A 6 -49.98 -40.45 35.16
CA THR A 6 -50.17 -40.76 33.73
C THR A 6 -49.04 -40.18 32.89
N GLY A 7 -48.46 -41.02 32.02
CA GLY A 7 -47.73 -40.61 30.82
C GLY A 7 -48.59 -40.85 29.57
N VAL A 8 -48.37 -40.02 28.53
CA VAL A 8 -48.00 -40.30 27.10
C VAL A 8 -48.63 -41.55 26.42
N PRO A 9 -48.91 -41.67 25.07
CA PRO A 9 -48.70 -40.80 23.88
C PRO A 9 -49.83 -40.71 22.78
N VAL A 10 -49.68 -39.73 21.86
CA VAL A 10 -49.72 -39.74 20.36
C VAL A 10 -50.92 -40.34 19.56
N HIS A 11 -51.48 -39.54 18.62
CA HIS A 11 -51.80 -39.77 17.18
C HIS A 11 -53.15 -39.20 16.63
N LEU A 12 -53.14 -38.96 15.30
CA LEU A 12 -54.17 -38.50 14.34
C LEU A 12 -54.45 -36.98 14.31
N LEU A 13 -54.11 -36.18 13.28
CA LEU A 13 -54.19 -36.26 11.80
C LEU A 13 -55.61 -36.04 11.23
N ARG A 14 -55.73 -34.95 10.44
CA ARG A 14 -56.56 -34.67 9.25
C ARG A 14 -57.76 -33.69 9.33
N HIS A 15 -57.77 -32.88 8.26
CA HIS A 15 -58.81 -32.01 7.67
C HIS A 15 -58.92 -30.60 8.29
N LEU A 16 -58.80 -29.49 7.55
CA LEU A 16 -59.09 -29.23 6.13
C LEU A 16 -58.15 -28.17 5.50
N LEU A 17 -57.94 -28.34 4.20
CA LEU A 17 -57.28 -27.47 3.22
C LEU A 17 -58.20 -26.32 2.73
N SER A 18 -57.56 -25.33 2.07
CA SER A 18 -58.07 -24.32 1.10
C SER A 18 -57.99 -22.90 1.67
N ASN A 19 -57.33 -21.89 1.10
CA ASN A 19 -56.78 -21.64 -0.23
C ASN A 19 -55.63 -20.62 -0.10
N LEU A 20 -54.56 -20.76 -0.89
CA LEU A 20 -53.95 -19.67 -1.68
C LEU A 20 -52.72 -20.22 -2.42
N ASN A 21 -52.91 -20.38 -3.73
CA ASN A 21 -51.87 -20.64 -4.71
C ASN A 21 -51.11 -19.34 -5.00
N SER A 22 -49.80 -19.30 -4.75
CA SER A 22 -48.77 -18.83 -5.71
C SER A 22 -47.38 -18.87 -5.07
N ARG A 23 -46.50 -19.74 -5.59
CA ARG A 23 -45.05 -19.81 -5.33
C ARG A 23 -44.28 -18.78 -6.21
N PRO A 24 -42.95 -18.50 -6.04
CA PRO A 24 -41.94 -19.31 -5.34
C PRO A 24 -40.87 -18.60 -4.47
N LYS A 25 -40.41 -19.36 -3.47
CA LYS A 25 -39.02 -19.58 -3.01
C LYS A 25 -38.19 -18.39 -2.49
N ALA A 26 -38.15 -18.27 -1.17
CA ALA A 26 -36.91 -17.98 -0.43
C ALA A 26 -36.84 -18.96 0.75
N HIS A 27 -35.82 -19.81 0.77
CA HIS A 27 -35.60 -20.79 1.82
C HIS A 27 -35.01 -20.11 3.06
N LEU A 28 -35.73 -20.24 4.19
CA LEU A 28 -35.19 -20.10 5.52
C LEU A 28 -34.12 -21.17 5.73
N ALA A 29 -32.89 -20.76 6.02
CA ALA A 29 -31.89 -21.61 6.66
C ALA A 29 -31.50 -20.95 7.99
N VAL A 30 -31.90 -21.62 9.07
CA VAL A 30 -31.42 -21.40 10.43
C VAL A 30 -29.91 -21.65 10.43
N VAL A 31 -29.12 -20.64 10.79
CA VAL A 31 -27.66 -20.75 10.94
C VAL A 31 -27.32 -20.55 12.42
N PHE A 32 -26.70 -21.59 12.98
CA PHE A 32 -25.99 -21.56 14.25
C PHE A 32 -24.91 -20.47 14.22
N ILE A 33 -24.90 -19.61 15.24
CA ILE A 33 -23.91 -18.56 15.43
C ILE A 33 -22.59 -19.22 15.81
N ALA A 34 -21.62 -19.19 14.90
CA ALA A 34 -20.21 -19.37 15.18
C ALA A 34 -19.52 -18.01 15.00
N VAL A 35 -18.92 -17.51 16.08
CA VAL A 35 -18.14 -16.27 16.12
C VAL A 35 -16.87 -16.49 15.31
N SER A 36 -16.79 -15.86 14.13
CA SER A 36 -15.56 -15.77 13.34
C SER A 36 -15.20 -14.30 13.16
N ASN A 37 -14.09 -13.92 13.76
CA ASN A 37 -13.42 -12.64 13.61
C ASN A 37 -12.95 -12.50 12.15
N HIS A 38 -13.70 -11.75 11.33
CA HIS A 38 -13.33 -11.48 9.95
C HIS A 38 -12.39 -10.29 9.88
N LEU A 39 -11.09 -10.56 9.76
CA LEU A 39 -10.15 -9.62 9.18
C LEU A 39 -10.47 -9.46 7.69
N THR A 40 -10.75 -8.22 7.31
CA THR A 40 -10.97 -7.73 5.96
C THR A 40 -9.81 -8.13 5.04
N VAL A 41 -10.07 -9.01 4.08
CA VAL A 41 -9.26 -9.11 2.86
C VAL A 41 -9.79 -8.04 1.92
N VAL A 42 -9.06 -6.94 1.78
CA VAL A 42 -9.31 -5.98 0.70
C VAL A 42 -8.89 -6.67 -0.59
N ALA A 43 -9.86 -7.25 -1.29
CA ALA A 43 -9.70 -7.58 -2.70
C ALA A 43 -9.76 -6.26 -3.49
N LEU A 44 -8.60 -5.67 -3.81
CA LEU A 44 -8.53 -4.60 -4.81
C LEU A 44 -8.96 -5.18 -6.16
N ALA A 45 -10.22 -4.95 -6.53
CA ALA A 45 -10.62 -4.99 -7.93
C ALA A 45 -9.95 -3.80 -8.63
N ALA A 46 -8.77 -4.04 -9.21
CA ALA A 46 -8.09 -3.07 -10.05
C ALA A 46 -8.88 -2.88 -11.35
N SER A 47 -9.80 -1.92 -11.36
CA SER A 47 -10.13 -1.19 -12.58
C SER A 47 -9.01 -0.18 -12.84
N PRO A 48 -8.64 0.13 -14.09
CA PRO A 48 -7.53 1.02 -14.38
C PRO A 48 -7.92 2.45 -14.04
N ALA A 49 -7.76 2.84 -12.79
CA ALA A 49 -7.72 4.24 -12.40
C ALA A 49 -6.37 4.77 -12.90
N VAL A 50 -6.41 5.69 -13.87
CA VAL A 50 -5.28 6.50 -14.25
C VAL A 50 -4.96 7.37 -13.04
N LEU A 51 -4.05 6.89 -12.18
CA LEU A 51 -3.49 7.68 -11.09
C LEU A 51 -2.82 8.90 -11.73
N SER A 52 -3.45 10.05 -11.53
CA SER A 52 -2.86 11.34 -11.87
C SER A 52 -1.68 11.53 -10.94
N MET A 53 -0.47 11.29 -11.44
CA MET A 53 0.77 11.57 -10.72
C MET A 53 0.81 13.06 -10.37
N PRO A 54 1.26 13.44 -9.17
CA PRO A 54 1.61 14.83 -8.89
C PRO A 54 2.62 15.28 -9.95
N SER A 55 2.44 16.49 -10.49
CA SER A 55 3.45 17.12 -11.35
C SER A 55 4.77 17.13 -10.58
N LEU A 56 5.69 16.26 -10.98
CA LEU A 56 7.08 16.26 -10.54
C LEU A 56 7.63 17.65 -10.81
N HIS A 57 7.71 18.45 -9.74
CA HIS A 57 8.56 19.63 -9.78
C HIS A 57 9.98 19.10 -9.96
N PRO A 58 10.78 19.70 -10.87
CA PRO A 58 12.18 19.35 -11.01
C PRO A 58 12.90 19.78 -9.73
N THR A 59 12.89 18.92 -8.70
CA THR A 59 13.81 19.07 -7.58
C THR A 59 15.19 18.77 -8.12
N GLN A 60 15.88 19.85 -8.50
CA GLN A 60 17.31 19.98 -8.78
C GLN A 60 17.97 18.73 -9.39
N SER A 61 17.95 18.70 -10.72
CA SER A 61 19.07 18.18 -11.49
C SER A 61 20.37 18.80 -10.94
N ALA A 62 21.28 17.98 -10.43
CA ALA A 62 22.65 18.40 -10.14
C ALA A 62 23.49 18.66 -11.40
N CYS A 63 22.85 18.84 -12.57
CA CYS A 63 23.53 19.12 -13.83
C CYS A 63 22.72 20.19 -14.60
N GLY A 64 23.32 21.35 -14.82
CA GLY A 64 22.87 22.34 -15.80
C GLY A 64 23.47 22.06 -17.17
N PRO A 65 23.01 22.76 -18.23
CA PRO A 65 23.42 22.52 -19.62
C PRO A 65 24.84 22.96 -19.96
N ASP A 66 25.59 23.55 -19.02
CA ASP A 66 26.98 23.95 -19.23
C ASP A 66 27.93 23.04 -18.46
N SER A 67 28.88 22.49 -19.21
CA SER A 67 29.88 21.49 -18.84
C SER A 67 30.71 21.82 -17.59
N SER A 68 30.43 21.16 -16.48
CA SER A 68 31.43 20.48 -15.63
C SER A 68 30.72 19.61 -14.57
N CYS A 69 30.66 18.30 -14.80
CA CYS A 69 30.34 17.35 -13.74
C CYS A 69 31.59 17.15 -12.89
N ASP A 70 31.75 17.90 -11.80
CA ASP A 70 32.63 17.43 -10.75
C ASP A 70 32.02 16.15 -10.19
N ALA A 71 32.78 15.06 -10.31
CA ALA A 71 32.41 13.74 -9.84
C ALA A 71 32.24 13.77 -8.32
N LEU A 72 31.05 14.12 -7.84
CA LEU A 72 30.55 13.57 -6.59
C LEU A 72 30.35 12.08 -6.85
N ALA A 73 31.41 11.31 -6.56
CA ALA A 73 31.36 9.87 -6.44
C ALA A 73 30.10 9.52 -5.63
N GLY A 74 29.06 9.07 -6.32
CA GLY A 74 27.76 8.81 -5.73
C GLY A 74 27.96 7.89 -4.54
N SER A 75 27.55 8.34 -3.36
CA SER A 75 27.48 7.50 -2.18
C SER A 75 26.73 6.23 -2.56
N ALA A 76 27.41 5.10 -2.57
CA ALA A 76 26.80 3.82 -2.88
C ALA A 76 25.62 3.62 -1.93
N SER A 77 24.40 3.61 -2.47
CA SER A 77 23.23 3.21 -1.69
C SER A 77 23.52 1.80 -1.17
N PRO A 78 23.55 1.56 0.16
CA PRO A 78 23.98 0.27 0.72
C PRO A 78 23.09 -0.91 0.28
N ASN A 79 21.92 -0.60 -0.26
CA ASN A 79 20.91 -1.53 -0.73
C ASN A 79 20.98 -1.84 -2.24
N LEU A 80 21.92 -1.23 -2.98
CA LEU A 80 22.07 -1.43 -4.43
C LEU A 80 23.45 -1.96 -4.79
N SER A 81 23.51 -2.86 -5.76
CA SER A 81 24.77 -3.39 -6.31
C SER A 81 24.66 -3.72 -7.80
N LEU A 82 25.79 -3.69 -8.50
CA LEU A 82 25.83 -4.18 -9.88
C LEU A 82 25.49 -5.68 -9.93
N PRO A 83 24.76 -6.14 -10.96
CA PRO A 83 24.62 -7.56 -11.23
C PRO A 83 25.98 -8.25 -11.38
N ALA A 84 26.06 -9.54 -11.04
CA ALA A 84 27.30 -10.29 -11.14
C ALA A 84 27.84 -10.28 -12.59
N GLY A 85 29.11 -9.88 -12.75
CA GLY A 85 29.77 -9.79 -14.05
C GLY A 85 29.43 -8.54 -14.87
N ALA A 86 28.58 -7.64 -14.36
CA ALA A 86 28.27 -6.38 -15.03
C ALA A 86 29.20 -5.24 -14.58
N SER A 87 29.41 -4.27 -15.47
CA SER A 87 30.12 -3.03 -15.18
C SER A 87 29.15 -1.86 -15.01
N GLN A 88 29.59 -0.83 -14.28
CA GLN A 88 28.84 0.42 -14.15
C GLN A 88 28.65 1.06 -15.52
N CYS A 89 27.40 1.43 -15.81
CA CYS A 89 27.07 2.16 -17.01
C CYS A 89 27.60 3.59 -16.91
N HIS A 90 28.22 4.06 -17.99
CA HIS A 90 28.75 5.42 -18.09
C HIS A 90 27.62 6.45 -18.00
N ASP A 91 27.90 7.58 -17.36
CA ASP A 91 26.96 8.72 -17.17
C ASP A 91 25.56 8.31 -16.68
N SER A 92 25.49 7.26 -15.86
CA SER A 92 24.25 6.63 -15.40
C SER A 92 24.20 6.57 -13.88
N GLY A 93 23.03 6.24 -13.34
CA GLY A 93 22.80 6.13 -11.90
C GLY A 93 23.67 5.07 -11.22
N PRO A 94 23.83 5.15 -9.89
CA PRO A 94 24.66 4.21 -9.15
C PRO A 94 24.15 2.77 -9.31
N ALA A 95 25.09 1.82 -9.41
CA ALA A 95 24.81 0.40 -9.57
C ALA A 95 23.95 0.04 -10.80
N ALA A 96 23.88 0.92 -11.80
CA ALA A 96 23.22 0.66 -13.06
C ALA A 96 24.19 -0.02 -14.02
N ALA A 97 23.79 -1.15 -14.59
CA ALA A 97 24.44 -1.76 -15.75
C ALA A 97 23.55 -1.55 -16.98
N CYS A 98 24.15 -1.10 -18.08
CA CYS A 98 23.43 -0.91 -19.33
C CYS A 98 23.97 -1.84 -20.41
N SER A 99 23.08 -2.29 -21.29
CA SER A 99 23.46 -3.00 -22.50
C SER A 99 22.56 -2.61 -23.66
N PHE A 100 23.03 -2.94 -24.86
CA PHE A 100 22.24 -2.90 -26.07
C PHE A 100 21.75 -4.33 -26.27
N GLY A 101 20.45 -4.56 -26.16
CA GLY A 101 19.85 -5.87 -26.42
C GLY A 101 20.31 -6.41 -27.79
N ALA A 102 20.54 -7.71 -27.88
CA ALA A 102 20.84 -8.39 -29.13
C ALA A 102 19.68 -8.13 -30.11
N ASP A 103 19.97 -7.33 -31.13
CA ASP A 103 19.06 -6.79 -32.12
C ASP A 103 17.87 -6.02 -31.52
N ALA A 104 18.00 -4.69 -31.47
CA ALA A 104 16.84 -3.87 -31.79
C ALA A 104 16.29 -4.44 -33.11
N LYS A 105 15.19 -5.22 -33.04
CA LYS A 105 14.53 -5.80 -34.21
C LYS A 105 14.57 -4.73 -35.30
N ALA A 106 15.10 -5.06 -36.47
CA ALA A 106 15.02 -4.18 -37.64
C ALA A 106 13.59 -3.62 -37.67
N SER A 107 13.47 -2.29 -37.54
CA SER A 107 12.22 -1.62 -37.26
C SER A 107 11.22 -2.06 -38.33
N SER A 108 10.28 -2.93 -37.96
CA SER A 108 9.32 -3.44 -38.93
C SER A 108 8.48 -2.27 -39.42
N ALA A 109 8.15 -2.25 -40.71
CA ALA A 109 7.29 -1.21 -41.27
C ALA A 109 6.00 -1.08 -40.42
N GLY A 110 5.69 0.16 -40.07
CA GLY A 110 4.48 0.53 -39.35
C GLY A 110 3.25 0.49 -40.25
N THR A 111 2.10 0.80 -39.66
CA THR A 111 0.83 0.89 -40.35
C THR A 111 0.49 2.34 -40.67
N THR A 112 -0.07 2.56 -41.87
CA THR A 112 -0.51 3.87 -42.32
C THR A 112 -2.02 4.02 -42.13
N SER A 113 -2.47 5.25 -41.87
CA SER A 113 -3.87 5.58 -41.59
C SER A 113 -4.19 6.99 -42.06
N LEU A 114 -5.48 7.25 -42.35
CA LEU A 114 -5.94 8.58 -42.71
C LEU A 114 -5.84 9.52 -41.51
N PRO A 115 -5.30 10.74 -41.68
CA PRO A 115 -5.33 11.75 -40.64
C PRO A 115 -6.76 12.00 -40.14
N ALA A 116 -6.91 12.18 -38.82
CA ALA A 116 -8.22 12.35 -38.20
C ALA A 116 -8.97 13.56 -38.79
N GLY A 117 -10.22 13.35 -39.18
CA GLY A 117 -11.07 14.41 -39.76
C GLY A 117 -10.77 14.77 -41.22
N GLN A 118 -9.84 14.07 -41.88
CA GLN A 118 -9.52 14.29 -43.30
C GLN A 118 -10.05 13.15 -44.18
N GLY A 119 -10.37 13.49 -45.44
CA GLY A 119 -10.74 12.53 -46.47
C GLY A 119 -9.50 12.02 -47.23
N ALA A 120 -9.59 10.82 -47.79
CA ALA A 120 -8.55 10.29 -48.66
C ALA A 120 -8.37 11.15 -49.92
N CYS A 121 -7.12 11.28 -50.38
CA CYS A 121 -6.83 11.89 -51.68
C CYS A 121 -7.65 11.25 -52.79
N ALA A 122 -8.31 12.07 -53.60
CA ALA A 122 -8.99 11.59 -54.78
C ALA A 122 -7.98 11.01 -55.79
N ALA A 123 -8.34 9.89 -56.41
CA ALA A 123 -7.52 9.29 -57.46
C ALA A 123 -7.52 10.16 -58.72
N VAL A 124 -6.36 10.32 -59.35
CA VAL A 124 -6.18 11.04 -60.61
C VAL A 124 -5.91 10.02 -61.72
N ALA A 125 -6.88 9.82 -62.63
CA ALA A 125 -6.80 8.77 -63.65
C ALA A 125 -5.56 8.86 -64.56
N SER A 126 -5.08 10.09 -64.83
CA SER A 126 -3.89 10.34 -65.64
C SER A 126 -2.57 10.18 -64.89
N LYS A 127 -2.60 9.97 -63.57
CA LYS A 127 -1.42 9.84 -62.69
C LYS A 127 -1.69 8.78 -61.62
N PRO A 128 -1.59 7.49 -61.98
CA PRO A 128 -1.83 6.39 -61.05
C PRO A 128 -0.71 6.35 -60.01
N VAL A 129 -1.07 6.59 -58.75
CA VAL A 129 -0.20 6.38 -57.57
C VAL A 129 -0.67 5.14 -56.82
N PRO A 130 0.22 4.45 -56.06
CA PRO A 130 -0.20 3.39 -55.15
C PRO A 130 -1.29 3.88 -54.18
N SER A 131 -2.29 3.03 -53.94
CA SER A 131 -3.37 3.36 -53.00
C SER A 131 -2.81 3.44 -51.58
N THR A 132 -2.78 4.63 -51.01
CA THR A 132 -2.33 4.90 -49.64
C THR A 132 -3.41 5.68 -48.89
N PRO A 133 -3.52 5.55 -47.56
CA PRO A 133 -4.48 6.29 -46.75
C PRO A 133 -3.99 7.72 -46.48
N ALA A 134 -3.55 8.43 -47.53
CA ALA A 134 -3.04 9.79 -47.45
C ALA A 134 -4.13 10.82 -47.77
N ALA A 135 -3.99 12.02 -47.22
CA ALA A 135 -4.89 13.14 -47.43
C ALA A 135 -4.18 14.31 -48.14
N CYS A 136 -4.91 14.95 -49.05
CA CYS A 136 -4.38 16.01 -49.92
C CYS A 136 -4.82 17.38 -49.41
N GLY A 137 -3.87 18.30 -49.28
CA GLY A 137 -4.11 19.71 -48.94
C GLY A 137 -3.61 20.67 -50.02
N ASN A 138 -4.07 21.92 -49.96
CA ASN A 138 -3.64 23.01 -50.84
C ASN A 138 -2.85 24.10 -50.10
N ALA A 139 -2.36 23.81 -48.89
CA ALA A 139 -1.45 24.69 -48.18
C ALA A 139 -0.10 24.71 -48.91
N LEU A 140 0.47 25.90 -49.08
CA LEU A 140 1.76 26.10 -49.72
C LEU A 140 2.81 26.43 -48.66
N LEU A 141 4.07 26.03 -48.92
CA LEU A 141 5.20 26.57 -48.18
C LEU A 141 5.23 28.09 -48.34
N THR A 142 5.17 28.82 -47.23
CA THR A 142 5.40 30.27 -47.24
C THR A 142 6.91 30.53 -47.33
N PRO A 143 7.39 31.40 -48.23
CA PRO A 143 8.80 31.77 -48.26
C PRO A 143 9.18 32.42 -46.93
N ASP A 144 10.33 32.02 -46.37
CA ASP A 144 10.88 32.60 -45.13
C ASP A 144 10.90 34.12 -45.23
N ALA A 145 10.20 34.79 -44.30
CA ALA A 145 10.26 36.25 -44.21
C ALA A 145 11.68 36.65 -43.77
N PRO A 146 12.40 37.50 -44.52
CA PRO A 146 13.64 38.04 -44.02
C PRO A 146 13.36 38.93 -42.81
N ALA A 147 14.30 38.92 -41.86
CA ALA A 147 14.29 39.78 -40.69
C ALA A 147 13.97 41.23 -41.09
N ARG A 148 13.05 41.86 -40.33
CA ARG A 148 12.61 43.25 -40.49
C ARG A 148 13.80 44.19 -40.77
N SER A 149 13.76 44.86 -41.92
CA SER A 149 14.32 46.20 -42.05
C SER A 149 13.44 47.07 -42.95
N SER A 150 13.05 48.21 -42.36
CA SER A 150 12.65 49.51 -42.93
C SER A 150 11.85 49.58 -44.24
N GLY A 151 10.72 50.29 -44.13
CA GLY A 151 9.74 50.49 -45.18
C GLY A 151 10.26 51.14 -46.46
N VAL A 152 9.73 50.65 -47.57
CA VAL A 152 9.59 51.38 -48.84
C VAL A 152 8.21 51.03 -49.40
N SER A 153 7.46 52.07 -49.74
CA SER A 153 6.10 52.02 -50.26
C SER A 153 5.96 51.15 -51.51
N ALA A 154 4.88 50.36 -51.56
CA ALA A 154 4.48 49.60 -52.74
C ALA A 154 4.18 50.53 -53.93
N GLY A 155 4.93 50.40 -55.02
CA GLY A 155 4.59 50.98 -56.32
C GLY A 155 3.42 50.24 -56.98
N PRO A 156 2.76 50.85 -57.98
CA PRO A 156 1.55 50.29 -58.58
C PRO A 156 1.86 48.97 -59.30
N ALA A 157 1.06 47.94 -59.01
CA ALA A 157 1.13 46.64 -59.64
C ALA A 157 0.77 46.75 -61.13
N ILE A 158 1.76 46.55 -62.00
CA ILE A 158 1.54 46.34 -63.42
C ILE A 158 1.10 44.89 -63.60
N ALA A 159 -0.17 44.69 -63.96
CA ALA A 159 -0.68 43.37 -64.31
C ALA A 159 0.00 42.89 -65.61
N PRO A 160 0.59 41.68 -65.64
CA PRO A 160 1.18 41.15 -66.86
C PRO A 160 0.08 40.88 -67.89
N SER A 161 0.34 41.28 -69.13
CA SER A 161 -0.57 41.24 -70.29
C SER A 161 -0.65 39.85 -70.96
N VAL A 162 -0.28 38.78 -70.26
CA VAL A 162 -0.38 37.40 -70.73
C VAL A 162 -1.15 36.58 -69.67
N PRO A 163 -2.23 35.86 -70.03
CA PRO A 163 -2.88 34.92 -69.12
C PRO A 163 -1.85 33.88 -68.66
N VAL A 164 -1.64 33.79 -67.34
CA VAL A 164 -0.72 32.83 -66.70
C VAL A 164 -1.04 31.37 -67.03
N ASP A 165 -2.22 31.07 -67.58
CA ASP A 165 -2.61 29.76 -68.10
C ASP A 165 -1.78 29.27 -69.31
N SER A 166 -0.96 30.15 -69.90
CA SER A 166 -0.08 29.81 -71.05
C SER A 166 1.37 29.51 -70.67
N LEU A 167 1.75 29.70 -69.40
CA LEU A 167 3.02 29.24 -68.84
C LEU A 167 2.71 27.95 -68.09
N GLY A 168 3.14 26.79 -68.61
CA GLY A 168 2.85 25.48 -68.01
C GLY A 168 3.04 25.46 -66.48
N ALA A 169 2.24 24.64 -65.79
CA ALA A 169 2.21 24.57 -64.33
C ALA A 169 3.63 24.58 -63.74
N ARG A 170 3.94 25.59 -62.92
CA ARG A 170 5.25 25.71 -62.24
C ARG A 170 5.45 24.46 -61.38
N LEU A 171 6.47 23.68 -61.72
CA LEU A 171 6.87 22.54 -60.91
C LEU A 171 7.39 23.02 -59.55
N PRO A 172 7.09 22.29 -58.45
CA PRO A 172 7.70 22.58 -57.16
C PRO A 172 9.22 22.48 -57.25
N ASP A 173 9.91 23.45 -56.65
CA ASP A 173 11.37 23.50 -56.47
C ASP A 173 11.79 23.42 -54.99
N GLU A 174 10.81 23.41 -54.06
CA GLU A 174 11.03 23.26 -52.62
C GLU A 174 10.01 22.30 -51.98
N LEU A 175 10.49 21.44 -51.07
CA LEU A 175 9.71 20.45 -50.35
C LEU A 175 10.20 20.35 -48.90
N THR A 176 9.27 20.39 -47.94
CA THR A 176 9.57 20.19 -46.52
C THR A 176 8.69 19.08 -45.96
N LEU A 177 9.27 18.23 -45.13
CA LEU A 177 8.56 17.20 -44.37
C LEU A 177 8.59 17.59 -42.89
N THR A 178 7.42 17.55 -42.26
CA THR A 178 7.27 17.79 -40.81
C THR A 178 6.53 16.63 -40.17
N SER A 179 6.86 16.33 -38.91
CA SER A 179 6.05 15.51 -38.01
C SER A 179 5.41 16.41 -36.95
N ASP A 180 4.22 16.05 -36.48
CA ASP A 180 3.58 16.72 -35.34
C ASP A 180 4.29 16.41 -34.00
N THR A 181 5.12 15.37 -33.98
CA THR A 181 5.85 14.92 -32.79
C THR A 181 7.15 14.20 -33.14
N GLU A 182 8.13 14.29 -32.24
CA GLU A 182 9.39 13.54 -32.35
C GLU A 182 9.28 12.13 -31.76
N ALA A 183 8.25 11.87 -30.94
CA ALA A 183 8.05 10.58 -30.31
C ALA A 183 6.58 10.31 -29.92
N VAL A 184 6.17 9.05 -29.98
CA VAL A 184 4.83 8.58 -29.58
C VAL A 184 4.92 7.25 -28.84
N ARG A 185 3.88 6.90 -28.08
CA ARG A 185 3.79 5.54 -27.51
C ARG A 185 3.64 4.51 -28.63
N ALA A 186 4.20 3.32 -28.42
CA ALA A 186 4.05 2.19 -29.34
C ALA A 186 2.60 2.01 -29.79
N GLY A 187 2.39 1.87 -31.10
CA GLY A 187 1.09 1.71 -31.75
C GLY A 187 0.25 2.98 -31.90
N LYS A 188 0.68 4.14 -31.39
CA LYS A 188 -0.01 5.42 -31.62
C LYS A 188 0.46 6.07 -32.93
N PRO A 189 -0.44 6.74 -33.67
CA PRO A 189 -0.07 7.39 -34.91
C PRO A 189 0.69 8.70 -34.63
N ALA A 190 1.69 8.99 -35.45
CA ALA A 190 2.28 10.31 -35.66
C ALA A 190 1.82 10.85 -37.03
N LEU A 191 1.60 12.16 -37.14
CA LEU A 191 1.16 12.80 -38.38
C LEU A 191 2.37 13.31 -39.15
N LEU A 192 2.64 12.70 -40.31
CA LEU A 192 3.64 13.17 -41.26
C LEU A 192 2.96 14.06 -42.30
N THR A 193 3.53 15.24 -42.55
CA THR A 193 3.01 16.22 -43.50
C THR A 193 4.13 16.73 -44.40
N ALA A 194 4.05 16.39 -45.69
CA ALA A 194 4.95 16.89 -46.72
C ALA A 194 4.28 18.06 -47.44
N THR A 195 4.92 19.22 -47.50
CA THR A 195 4.37 20.44 -48.11
C THR A 195 5.32 20.99 -49.15
N THR A 196 4.79 21.38 -50.31
CA THR A 196 5.54 21.98 -51.42
C THR A 196 5.20 23.47 -51.59
N ASN A 197 6.07 24.21 -52.27
CA ASN A 197 5.85 25.64 -52.56
C ASN A 197 5.04 25.90 -53.85
N ALA A 198 4.71 24.85 -54.61
CA ALA A 198 3.77 24.86 -55.73
C ALA A 198 2.92 23.58 -55.72
N THR A 199 1.78 23.57 -56.42
CA THR A 199 0.94 22.36 -56.50
C THR A 199 1.49 21.35 -57.50
N VAL A 200 1.35 20.06 -57.19
CA VAL A 200 1.60 18.96 -58.16
C VAL A 200 0.37 18.66 -59.03
N THR A 201 -0.77 19.31 -58.78
CA THR A 201 -2.00 19.15 -59.57
C THR A 201 -1.74 19.58 -61.03
N GLY A 202 -2.13 18.74 -61.99
CA GLY A 202 -1.90 19.00 -63.41
C GLY A 202 -0.48 18.72 -63.91
N THR A 203 0.44 18.29 -63.03
CA THR A 203 1.80 17.83 -63.40
C THR A 203 1.87 16.30 -63.50
N ASP A 204 2.96 15.76 -64.04
CA ASP A 204 3.28 14.32 -64.04
C ASP A 204 3.97 13.84 -62.74
N ARG A 205 4.08 14.70 -61.72
CA ARG A 205 4.73 14.42 -60.43
C ARG A 205 3.71 14.21 -59.30
N ALA A 206 4.09 13.45 -58.27
CA ALA A 206 3.34 13.24 -57.04
C ALA A 206 4.22 13.55 -55.82
N ILE A 207 3.59 13.82 -54.67
CA ILE A 207 4.29 13.92 -53.37
C ILE A 207 4.24 12.53 -52.72
N GLU A 208 5.39 11.91 -52.51
CA GLU A 208 5.51 10.58 -51.91
C GLU A 208 6.37 10.62 -50.64
N ILE A 209 5.90 10.00 -49.56
CA ILE A 209 6.62 9.91 -48.27
C ILE A 209 7.10 8.47 -48.11
N PHE A 210 8.37 8.29 -47.79
CA PHE A 210 8.99 6.99 -47.53
C PHE A 210 9.50 6.91 -46.09
N ASP A 211 9.31 5.74 -45.50
CA ASP A 211 10.06 5.31 -44.33
C ASP A 211 11.40 4.77 -44.82
N GLN A 212 12.47 5.52 -44.59
CA GLN A 212 13.82 5.16 -45.00
C GLN A 212 14.41 4.04 -44.14
N THR A 213 13.86 3.80 -42.96
CA THR A 213 14.30 2.73 -42.05
C THR A 213 13.82 1.37 -42.54
N SER A 214 12.56 1.29 -42.98
CA SER A 214 11.97 0.05 -43.52
C SER A 214 12.05 -0.06 -45.05
N GLY A 215 12.32 1.05 -45.74
CA GLY A 215 12.32 1.15 -47.20
C GLY A 215 10.92 1.17 -47.84
N THR A 216 9.86 1.40 -47.06
CA THR A 216 8.47 1.33 -47.54
C THR A 216 7.89 2.68 -47.91
N LEU A 217 7.08 2.72 -48.97
CA LEU A 217 6.23 3.87 -49.28
C LEU A 217 5.11 4.00 -48.24
N VAL A 218 5.04 5.16 -47.60
CA VAL A 218 4.11 5.49 -46.50
C VAL A 218 2.87 6.22 -47.03
N ALA A 219 3.06 7.16 -47.94
CA ALA A 219 1.98 7.96 -48.53
C ALA A 219 2.31 8.39 -49.94
N ALA A 220 1.29 8.52 -50.77
CA ALA A 220 1.40 9.03 -52.14
C ALA A 220 0.19 9.92 -52.47
N CYS A 221 0.47 11.17 -52.83
CA CYS A 221 -0.54 12.17 -53.17
C CYS A 221 -0.31 12.68 -54.61
N ALA A 222 -1.24 12.31 -55.51
CA ALA A 222 -1.19 12.71 -56.92
C ALA A 222 -1.63 14.15 -57.18
N GLN A 223 -2.13 14.87 -56.17
CA GLN A 223 -2.67 16.22 -56.34
C GLN A 223 -2.48 17.03 -55.06
N GLY A 224 -2.78 18.34 -55.14
CA GLY A 224 -2.57 19.28 -54.05
C GLY A 224 -1.14 19.80 -53.99
N SER A 225 -0.82 20.51 -52.91
CA SER A 225 0.54 20.97 -52.55
C SER A 225 0.98 20.43 -51.19
N GLN A 226 0.16 19.56 -50.59
CA GLN A 226 0.44 18.94 -49.31
C GLN A 226 -0.05 17.49 -49.30
N CYS A 227 0.77 16.60 -48.73
CA CYS A 227 0.46 15.20 -48.51
C CYS A 227 0.60 14.85 -47.04
N SER A 228 -0.49 14.41 -46.41
CA SER A 228 -0.52 14.11 -44.98
C SER A 228 -0.93 12.66 -44.72
N VAL A 229 -0.30 11.99 -43.75
CA VAL A 229 -0.57 10.60 -43.39
C VAL A 229 -0.32 10.35 -41.91
N GLY A 230 -1.17 9.56 -41.26
CA GLY A 230 -0.91 9.02 -39.93
C GLY A 230 -0.07 7.74 -40.05
N TYR A 231 1.03 7.64 -39.32
CA TYR A 231 1.91 6.47 -39.30
C TYR A 231 2.05 5.93 -37.88
N ALA A 232 1.91 4.62 -37.67
CA ALA A 232 2.04 3.99 -36.35
C ALA A 232 2.96 2.76 -36.42
N ALA A 233 4.10 2.81 -35.71
CA ALA A 233 4.98 1.66 -35.51
C ALA A 233 4.86 1.08 -34.10
N THR A 234 5.44 -0.08 -33.84
CA THR A 234 5.40 -0.74 -32.53
C THR A 234 6.69 -0.58 -31.73
N SER A 235 7.79 -0.16 -32.35
CA SER A 235 9.09 -0.01 -31.69
C SER A 235 10.08 0.76 -32.56
N GLY A 236 11.09 1.34 -31.95
CA GLY A 236 12.26 1.89 -32.64
C GLY A 236 12.07 3.34 -33.09
N VAL A 237 13.13 3.88 -33.68
CA VAL A 237 13.11 5.19 -34.34
C VAL A 237 13.03 4.94 -35.84
N HIS A 238 12.05 5.57 -36.48
CA HIS A 238 11.90 5.54 -37.92
C HIS A 238 12.26 6.90 -38.50
N GLU A 239 13.04 6.87 -39.58
CA GLU A 239 13.45 8.03 -40.35
C GLU A 239 12.64 8.12 -41.64
N PHE A 240 12.12 9.31 -41.93
CA PHE A 240 11.25 9.58 -43.07
C PHE A 240 11.84 10.66 -43.96
N ALA A 241 11.60 10.53 -45.27
CA ALA A 241 11.83 11.58 -46.25
C ALA A 241 10.70 11.58 -47.28
N ALA A 242 10.38 12.75 -47.79
CA ALA A 242 9.42 12.94 -48.86
C ALA A 242 10.13 13.32 -50.17
N PHE A 243 9.49 13.02 -51.29
CA PHE A 243 9.98 13.32 -52.63
C PHE A 243 8.86 13.85 -53.53
N VAL A 244 9.17 14.84 -54.36
CA VAL A 244 8.38 15.15 -55.56
C VAL A 244 8.98 14.41 -56.74
N THR A 245 8.27 13.41 -57.25
CA THR A 245 8.77 12.42 -58.22
C THR A 245 7.64 11.95 -59.15
N PRO A 246 7.92 11.45 -60.36
CA PRO A 246 6.96 10.57 -61.05
C PRO A 246 6.55 9.43 -60.10
N PRO A 247 5.28 8.97 -60.14
CA PRO A 247 4.82 7.89 -59.26
C PRO A 247 5.75 6.68 -59.25
N THR A 248 6.21 6.29 -58.07
CA THR A 248 7.16 5.18 -57.89
C THR A 248 6.81 4.37 -56.64
N THR A 249 7.36 3.16 -56.53
CA THR A 249 7.20 2.29 -55.35
C THR A 249 8.49 2.15 -54.55
N THR A 250 9.60 2.68 -55.07
CA THR A 250 10.92 2.68 -54.41
C THR A 250 11.41 4.10 -54.27
N ALA A 251 12.02 4.42 -53.13
CA ALA A 251 12.57 5.72 -52.83
C ALA A 251 13.56 6.17 -53.95
N PRO A 252 13.30 7.29 -54.62
CA PRO A 252 14.16 7.78 -55.70
C PRO A 252 15.47 8.35 -55.16
N ASN A 253 16.50 8.42 -56.00
CA ASN A 253 17.73 9.13 -55.66
C ASN A 253 17.59 10.64 -55.93
N ASN A 254 18.41 11.45 -55.27
CA ASN A 254 18.34 12.92 -55.34
C ASN A 254 18.64 13.51 -56.73
N ALA A 255 19.04 12.69 -57.71
CA ALA A 255 19.34 13.14 -59.06
C ALA A 255 18.10 13.21 -59.96
N VAL A 256 17.00 12.53 -59.58
CA VAL A 256 15.79 12.36 -60.42
C VAL A 256 14.51 12.89 -59.76
N ALA A 257 14.57 13.19 -58.45
CA ALA A 257 13.45 13.72 -57.66
C ALA A 257 13.89 14.90 -56.79
N LEU A 258 12.94 15.74 -56.39
CA LEU A 258 13.16 16.80 -55.39
C LEU A 258 12.94 16.22 -53.98
N PRO A 259 14.00 16.07 -53.15
CA PRO A 259 13.88 15.52 -51.79
C PRO A 259 13.49 16.58 -50.76
N SER A 260 12.91 16.14 -49.64
CA SER A 260 12.71 16.94 -48.43
C SER A 260 13.90 16.84 -47.46
N ASN A 261 13.82 17.59 -46.36
CA ASN A 261 14.56 17.26 -45.13
C ASN A 261 14.15 15.87 -44.59
N HIS A 262 14.99 15.32 -43.72
CA HIS A 262 14.71 14.07 -43.00
C HIS A 262 14.00 14.36 -41.68
N VAL A 263 13.09 13.47 -41.27
CA VAL A 263 12.36 13.55 -40.00
C VAL A 263 12.45 12.21 -39.30
N SER A 264 12.85 12.21 -38.01
CA SER A 264 12.88 11.00 -37.19
C SER A 264 11.75 11.02 -36.17
N VAL A 265 11.02 9.90 -36.04
CA VAL A 265 9.99 9.72 -35.02
C VAL A 265 10.23 8.41 -34.25
N GLY A 266 10.20 8.47 -32.92
CA GLY A 266 10.40 7.31 -32.04
C GLY A 266 9.10 6.71 -31.51
N TRP A 267 8.95 5.38 -31.58
CA TRP A 267 7.87 4.64 -30.93
C TRP A 267 8.38 3.98 -29.64
N LEU A 268 8.10 4.63 -28.51
CA LEU A 268 8.54 4.19 -27.19
C LEU A 268 7.57 3.21 -26.54
N ASP A 269 8.15 2.18 -25.94
CA ASP A 269 7.53 1.38 -24.89
C ASP A 269 8.58 0.99 -23.85
N SER A 270 8.14 0.62 -22.64
CA SER A 270 9.01 0.14 -21.58
C SER A 270 8.48 -1.15 -20.96
N ALA A 271 9.40 -2.06 -20.63
CA ALA A 271 9.09 -3.25 -19.83
C ALA A 271 10.01 -3.34 -18.61
N ILE A 272 9.58 -4.09 -17.60
CA ILE A 272 10.36 -4.41 -16.40
C ILE A 272 10.24 -5.90 -16.11
N ALA A 273 11.33 -6.51 -15.67
CA ALA A 273 11.36 -7.89 -15.20
C ALA A 273 12.23 -8.01 -13.94
N ALA A 274 11.95 -9.01 -13.11
CA ALA A 274 12.77 -9.38 -11.96
C ALA A 274 13.19 -10.85 -12.08
N ASN A 275 14.42 -11.19 -11.72
CA ASN A 275 14.88 -12.58 -11.73
C ASN A 275 14.14 -13.46 -10.71
N ARG A 276 13.67 -12.84 -9.62
CA ARG A 276 12.88 -13.43 -8.54
C ARG A 276 11.94 -12.36 -8.00
N THR A 277 10.76 -12.75 -7.55
CA THR A 277 9.76 -11.83 -7.00
C THR A 277 9.56 -11.97 -5.49
N VAL A 278 10.09 -13.04 -4.88
CA VAL A 278 10.00 -13.30 -3.43
C VAL A 278 11.32 -13.86 -2.91
N VAL A 279 11.92 -13.20 -1.92
CA VAL A 279 13.19 -13.62 -1.27
C VAL A 279 13.15 -13.32 0.24
N GLY A 280 14.03 -13.95 1.02
CA GLY A 280 14.22 -13.59 2.43
C GLY A 280 14.90 -12.21 2.60
N PRO A 281 14.77 -11.55 3.77
CA PRO A 281 15.54 -10.36 4.10
C PRO A 281 17.04 -10.52 3.84
N GLY A 282 17.68 -9.47 3.33
CA GLY A 282 19.10 -9.41 2.97
C GLY A 282 19.46 -10.11 1.64
N GLN A 283 18.57 -10.91 1.07
CA GLN A 283 18.77 -11.54 -0.23
C GLN A 283 18.59 -10.53 -1.37
N ALA A 284 19.29 -10.80 -2.48
CA ALA A 284 19.33 -9.89 -3.63
C ALA A 284 18.27 -10.24 -4.68
N ILE A 285 17.63 -9.22 -5.26
CA ILE A 285 16.77 -9.32 -6.43
C ILE A 285 17.38 -8.46 -7.54
N THR A 286 17.54 -9.02 -8.73
CA THR A 286 18.00 -8.29 -9.90
C THR A 286 16.78 -7.90 -10.74
N VAL A 287 16.65 -6.60 -11.01
CA VAL A 287 15.59 -6.02 -11.83
C VAL A 287 16.17 -5.45 -13.12
N THR A 288 15.45 -5.64 -14.22
CA THR A 288 15.86 -5.27 -15.57
C THR A 288 14.74 -4.49 -16.23
N ALA A 289 14.97 -3.20 -16.49
CA ALA A 289 14.10 -2.38 -17.33
C ALA A 289 14.58 -2.43 -18.78
N THR A 290 13.64 -2.39 -19.72
CA THR A 290 13.94 -2.33 -21.15
C THR A 290 13.20 -1.19 -21.84
N SER A 291 13.75 -0.75 -22.96
CA SER A 291 13.20 0.24 -23.89
C SER A 291 13.23 -0.29 -25.32
N THR A 292 12.31 0.18 -26.15
CA THR A 292 12.24 -0.14 -27.58
C THR A 292 13.31 0.55 -28.43
N PHE A 293 14.04 1.54 -27.90
CA PHE A 293 15.16 2.19 -28.59
C PHE A 293 16.23 2.67 -27.61
N ASP A 294 17.41 3.00 -28.14
CA ASP A 294 18.50 3.54 -27.33
C ASP A 294 18.15 4.94 -26.82
N VAL A 295 17.96 5.05 -25.50
CA VAL A 295 17.52 6.30 -24.85
C VAL A 295 18.51 7.46 -25.05
N GLN A 296 19.80 7.17 -25.29
CA GLN A 296 20.81 8.20 -25.54
C GLN A 296 20.48 9.05 -26.76
N LYS A 297 20.05 8.41 -27.86
CA LYS A 297 19.75 9.09 -29.13
C LYS A 297 18.60 10.08 -29.02
N SER A 298 17.73 9.88 -28.04
CA SER A 298 16.55 10.71 -27.79
C SER A 298 16.73 11.73 -26.68
N GLY A 299 17.90 11.80 -26.04
CA GLY A 299 18.14 12.64 -24.86
C GLY A 299 17.29 12.23 -23.64
N ARG A 300 16.94 10.94 -23.52
CA ARG A 300 16.08 10.40 -22.46
C ARG A 300 16.86 9.46 -21.55
N TRP A 301 16.24 9.09 -20.43
CA TRP A 301 16.76 8.11 -19.49
C TRP A 301 15.80 6.95 -19.35
N LEU A 302 16.35 5.74 -19.18
CA LEU A 302 15.62 4.55 -18.77
C LEU A 302 15.80 4.35 -17.26
N GLU A 303 14.77 4.68 -16.50
CA GLU A 303 14.76 4.62 -15.05
C GLU A 303 14.16 3.31 -14.54
N ILE A 304 14.66 2.85 -13.41
CA ILE A 304 14.02 1.85 -12.56
C ILE A 304 13.49 2.62 -11.36
N TYR A 305 12.17 2.61 -11.20
CA TYR A 305 11.48 3.41 -10.20
C TYR A 305 10.70 2.52 -9.23
N ASP A 306 10.76 2.85 -7.94
CA ASP A 306 10.00 2.17 -6.90
C ASP A 306 8.79 3.03 -6.53
N LEU A 307 7.61 2.58 -6.95
CA LEU A 307 6.34 3.25 -6.68
C LEU A 307 5.97 3.19 -5.20
N SER A 308 6.33 2.10 -4.50
CA SER A 308 6.05 1.95 -3.07
C SER A 308 6.85 2.95 -2.24
N ALA A 309 8.12 3.16 -2.60
CA ALA A 309 8.98 4.13 -1.93
C ALA A 309 8.83 5.56 -2.45
N GLY A 310 8.15 5.75 -3.59
CA GLY A 310 8.06 7.05 -4.25
C GLY A 310 9.41 7.59 -4.71
N ALA A 311 10.37 6.71 -5.03
CA ALA A 311 11.75 7.08 -5.30
C ALA A 311 12.35 6.34 -6.51
N ARG A 312 13.24 7.04 -7.22
CA ARG A 312 14.04 6.44 -8.29
C ARG A 312 15.10 5.51 -7.69
N VAL A 313 15.11 4.25 -8.11
CA VAL A 313 16.11 3.25 -7.70
C VAL A 313 17.44 3.54 -8.39
N THR A 314 17.42 3.61 -9.73
CA THR A 314 18.57 3.99 -10.55
C THR A 314 18.11 4.35 -11.97
N TYR A 315 19.03 4.73 -12.85
CA TYR A 315 18.74 5.03 -14.25
C TYR A 315 19.91 4.70 -15.16
N CYS A 316 19.63 4.43 -16.44
CA CYS A 316 20.62 4.34 -17.49
C CYS A 316 20.41 5.47 -18.50
N SER A 317 21.50 6.14 -18.87
CA SER A 317 21.49 7.23 -19.86
C SER A 317 21.71 6.78 -21.30
N ARG A 318 21.93 5.48 -21.49
CA ARG A 318 22.17 4.83 -22.78
C ARG A 318 21.79 3.37 -22.74
N GLY A 319 21.65 2.80 -23.93
CA GLY A 319 21.27 1.41 -24.12
C GLY A 319 19.76 1.22 -24.14
N THR A 320 19.36 -0.01 -24.47
CA THR A 320 17.96 -0.44 -24.47
C THR A 320 17.61 -1.27 -23.24
N VAL A 321 18.60 -1.59 -22.41
CA VAL A 321 18.45 -2.41 -21.21
C VAL A 321 19.15 -1.71 -20.05
N CYS A 322 18.46 -1.57 -18.93
CA CYS A 322 19.01 -1.07 -17.68
C CYS A 322 18.77 -2.09 -16.56
N THR A 323 19.83 -2.47 -15.85
CA THR A 323 19.75 -3.54 -14.85
C THR A 323 20.42 -3.10 -13.56
N THR A 324 19.83 -3.44 -12.42
CA THR A 324 20.43 -3.26 -11.08
C THR A 324 20.05 -4.40 -10.15
N THR A 325 20.80 -4.60 -9.07
CA THR A 325 20.46 -5.55 -8.01
C THR A 325 20.12 -4.80 -6.73
N MET A 326 18.97 -5.14 -6.15
CA MET A 326 18.40 -4.54 -4.94
C MET A 326 18.47 -5.54 -3.77
N LYS A 327 18.70 -5.01 -2.56
CA LYS A 327 18.63 -5.75 -1.29
C LYS A 327 17.85 -4.93 -0.26
N GLN A 328 17.02 -5.58 0.54
CA GLN A 328 16.35 -4.97 1.70
C GLN A 328 16.60 -5.84 2.93
N THR A 329 17.01 -5.22 4.04
CA THR A 329 17.24 -5.90 5.32
C THR A 329 15.95 -6.08 6.13
N THR A 330 14.93 -5.28 5.82
CA THR A 330 13.58 -5.39 6.40
C THR A 330 12.63 -5.97 5.36
N GLY A 331 11.71 -6.82 5.81
CA GLY A 331 10.69 -7.35 4.90
C GLY A 331 9.64 -6.30 4.51
N GLY A 332 9.17 -6.38 3.28
CA GLY A 332 8.29 -5.40 2.64
C GLY A 332 8.00 -5.77 1.19
N VAL A 333 7.01 -5.11 0.60
CA VAL A 333 6.61 -5.30 -0.82
C VAL A 333 6.86 -3.99 -1.56
N HIS A 334 7.65 -4.07 -2.64
CA HIS A 334 7.99 -2.94 -3.48
C HIS A 334 7.43 -3.14 -4.89
N GLN A 335 6.75 -2.12 -5.40
CA GLN A 335 6.19 -2.12 -6.74
C GLN A 335 7.14 -1.38 -7.68
N ILE A 336 7.81 -2.12 -8.57
CA ILE A 336 8.88 -1.60 -9.43
C ILE A 336 8.37 -1.43 -10.86
N VAL A 337 8.71 -0.31 -11.49
CA VAL A 337 8.42 -0.03 -12.90
C VAL A 337 9.69 0.37 -13.66
N GLY A 338 9.69 0.06 -14.95
CA GLY A 338 10.58 0.69 -15.93
C GLY A 338 9.92 1.98 -16.43
N TYR A 339 10.67 3.07 -16.44
CA TYR A 339 10.15 4.40 -16.80
C TYR A 339 11.09 5.08 -17.80
N ILE A 340 10.55 5.55 -18.92
CA ILE A 340 11.29 6.34 -19.91
C ILE A 340 10.84 7.79 -19.80
N THR A 341 11.80 8.68 -19.53
CA THR A 341 11.55 10.11 -19.32
C THR A 341 11.15 10.84 -20.61
N GLY A 342 10.59 12.05 -20.46
CA GLY A 342 10.24 12.95 -21.56
C GLY A 342 8.74 12.96 -21.91
N LYS A 343 8.36 13.68 -22.96
CA LYS A 343 6.98 13.73 -23.47
C LYS A 343 6.91 13.11 -24.88
N PRO A 344 6.00 12.14 -25.13
CA PRO A 344 5.28 11.37 -24.11
C PRO A 344 6.27 10.50 -23.31
N GLU A 345 5.91 10.20 -22.08
CA GLU A 345 6.62 9.22 -21.24
C GLU A 345 6.15 7.79 -21.56
N ALA A 346 6.98 6.79 -21.25
CA ALA A 346 6.59 5.37 -21.25
C ALA A 346 6.77 4.79 -19.85
N VAL A 347 5.79 4.02 -19.39
CA VAL A 347 5.82 3.34 -18.10
C VAL A 347 5.42 1.90 -18.33
N SER A 348 6.23 0.97 -17.82
CA SER A 348 5.93 -0.46 -17.89
C SER A 348 4.75 -0.85 -16.98
N MET A 349 4.21 -2.05 -17.21
CA MET A 349 3.43 -2.70 -16.14
C MET A 349 4.34 -2.95 -14.93
N PRO A 350 3.85 -2.79 -13.70
CA PRO A 350 4.67 -2.97 -12.50
C PRO A 350 4.97 -4.44 -12.21
N VAL A 351 6.13 -4.70 -11.61
CA VAL A 351 6.48 -5.98 -10.97
C VAL A 351 6.55 -5.80 -9.45
N ASN A 352 5.89 -6.69 -8.71
CA ASN A 352 5.96 -6.70 -7.25
C ASN A 352 7.14 -7.58 -6.80
N VAL A 353 8.08 -6.99 -6.06
CA VAL A 353 9.20 -7.70 -5.45
C VAL A 353 9.05 -7.67 -3.93
N THR A 354 9.22 -8.83 -3.29
CA THR A 354 8.91 -9.01 -1.86
C THR A 354 10.11 -9.54 -1.10
N TRP A 355 10.50 -8.83 -0.05
CA TRP A 355 11.35 -9.35 1.01
C TRP A 355 10.45 -9.88 2.13
N LEU A 356 10.61 -11.16 2.48
CA LEU A 356 9.70 -11.86 3.38
C LEU A 356 9.72 -11.28 4.80
N ARG A 357 8.54 -11.10 5.38
CA ARG A 357 8.31 -10.82 6.80
C ARG A 357 7.24 -11.77 7.32
N VAL A 358 7.31 -12.08 8.61
CA VAL A 358 6.29 -12.84 9.31
C VAL A 358 5.89 -12.15 10.62
N SER A 359 4.60 -12.16 10.93
CA SER A 359 4.04 -11.77 12.22
C SER A 359 3.32 -12.96 12.87
N LEU A 360 3.15 -12.90 14.19
CA LEU A 360 2.43 -13.89 14.98
C LEU A 360 1.43 -13.17 15.89
N ALA A 361 0.21 -13.69 15.97
CA ALA A 361 -0.74 -13.35 17.01
C ALA A 361 -0.97 -14.59 17.89
N ALA A 362 -1.02 -14.39 19.21
CA ALA A 362 -1.26 -15.45 20.19
C ALA A 362 -2.34 -14.99 21.17
N THR A 363 -3.49 -15.66 21.16
CA THR A 363 -4.64 -15.30 22.00
C THR A 363 -5.04 -16.48 22.87
N SER A 364 -5.17 -16.26 24.17
CA SER A 364 -5.88 -17.16 25.08
C SER A 364 -7.07 -16.44 25.73
N ILE A 365 -8.13 -17.20 26.00
CA ILE A 365 -9.34 -16.73 26.72
C ILE A 365 -9.36 -17.35 28.14
N GLY A 366 -8.34 -18.14 28.50
CA GLY A 366 -8.30 -18.84 29.78
C GLY A 366 -7.81 -17.94 30.93
N PRO A 367 -8.34 -18.09 32.16
CA PRO A 367 -7.65 -17.60 33.35
C PRO A 367 -6.26 -18.24 33.44
N LYS A 368 -5.35 -17.65 34.24
CA LYS A 368 -4.01 -18.20 34.57
C LYS A 368 -3.99 -19.66 35.08
N SER A 369 -5.09 -20.41 35.09
CA SER A 369 -5.16 -21.84 35.42
C SER A 369 -4.98 -22.78 34.22
N GLY A 370 -4.64 -22.25 33.04
CA GLY A 370 -4.37 -23.03 31.84
C GLY A 370 -5.54 -23.08 30.86
N GLY A 371 -5.22 -23.28 29.58
CA GLY A 371 -6.20 -23.22 28.50
C GLY A 371 -5.59 -23.30 27.10
N THR A 372 -6.48 -23.29 26.10
CA THR A 372 -6.10 -23.27 24.69
C THR A 372 -5.58 -21.89 24.29
N VAL A 373 -4.45 -21.88 23.59
CA VAL A 373 -3.89 -20.72 22.90
C VAL A 373 -4.17 -20.88 21.42
N ASN A 374 -4.84 -19.91 20.82
CA ASN A 374 -4.97 -19.82 19.38
C ASN A 374 -3.80 -19.00 18.83
N LEU A 375 -3.02 -19.59 17.92
CA LEU A 375 -1.84 -19.00 17.32
C LEU A 375 -2.10 -18.79 15.83
N ARG A 376 -1.86 -17.57 15.33
CA ARG A 376 -2.02 -17.22 13.92
C ARG A 376 -0.77 -16.51 13.41
N ALA A 377 0.00 -17.19 12.59
CA ALA A 377 1.12 -16.61 11.87
C ALA A 377 0.68 -16.06 10.50
N THR A 378 1.25 -14.92 10.09
CA THR A 378 0.95 -14.27 8.81
C THR A 378 2.24 -13.83 8.11
N ALA A 379 2.46 -14.29 6.89
CA ALA A 379 3.51 -13.84 5.99
C ALA A 379 2.99 -12.69 5.11
N ASN A 380 3.89 -11.79 4.70
CA ASN A 380 3.56 -10.69 3.76
C ASN A 380 3.47 -11.12 2.28
N ALA A 381 3.58 -12.41 1.98
CA ALA A 381 3.53 -12.96 0.64
C ALA A 381 2.83 -14.33 0.63
N ASP A 382 2.25 -14.69 -0.51
CA ASP A 382 1.85 -16.07 -0.74
C ASP A 382 3.10 -16.96 -0.93
N LEU A 383 3.14 -18.05 -0.18
CA LEU A 383 4.26 -19.00 -0.18
C LEU A 383 4.05 -20.16 -1.15
N SER A 384 2.86 -20.30 -1.76
CA SER A 384 2.47 -21.43 -2.62
C SER A 384 3.47 -21.69 -3.76
N GLY A 385 3.92 -20.63 -4.43
CA GLY A 385 4.90 -20.69 -5.53
C GLY A 385 6.38 -20.64 -5.10
N THR A 386 6.67 -20.68 -3.79
CA THR A 386 8.04 -20.58 -3.25
C THR A 386 8.51 -21.94 -2.72
N PRO A 387 9.81 -22.16 -2.41
CA PRO A 387 10.24 -23.34 -1.66
C PRO A 387 9.91 -23.28 -0.16
N TRP A 388 9.46 -22.13 0.36
CA TRP A 388 9.29 -21.89 1.79
C TRP A 388 7.92 -22.30 2.34
N VAL A 389 7.87 -22.64 3.62
CA VAL A 389 6.67 -22.91 4.41
C VAL A 389 6.68 -22.04 5.66
N LEU A 390 5.51 -21.86 6.26
CA LEU A 390 5.30 -21.11 7.50
C LEU A 390 5.03 -22.07 8.66
N GLY A 391 5.78 -21.95 9.75
CA GLY A 391 5.60 -22.74 10.97
C GLY A 391 5.59 -21.88 12.23
N ILE A 392 5.04 -22.41 13.32
CA ILE A 392 4.99 -21.76 14.64
C ILE A 392 5.71 -22.63 15.65
N TYR A 393 6.60 -22.03 16.40
CA TYR A 393 7.48 -22.68 17.36
C TYR A 393 7.20 -22.20 18.78
N ASP A 394 7.30 -23.10 19.76
CA ASP A 394 7.29 -22.76 21.18
C ASP A 394 8.64 -22.16 21.63
N GLN A 395 8.70 -21.69 22.87
CA GLN A 395 9.91 -21.13 23.48
C GLN A 395 11.09 -22.12 23.60
N ASN A 396 10.82 -23.41 23.52
CA ASN A 396 11.83 -24.47 23.56
C ASN A 396 12.35 -24.81 22.16
N GLY A 397 11.81 -24.18 21.11
CA GLY A 397 12.18 -24.41 19.72
C GLY A 397 11.49 -25.61 19.08
N ASN A 398 10.42 -26.14 19.67
CA ASN A 398 9.62 -27.22 19.09
C ASN A 398 8.54 -26.65 18.17
N LEU A 399 8.28 -27.32 17.04
CA LEU A 399 7.12 -27.00 16.21
C LEU A 399 5.84 -27.32 16.98
N VAL A 400 4.90 -26.38 17.05
CA VAL A 400 3.67 -26.51 17.84
C VAL A 400 2.73 -27.60 17.30
N ASP A 401 2.52 -27.64 15.98
CA ASP A 401 1.60 -28.60 15.35
C ASP A 401 2.05 -28.94 13.92
N HIS A 402 1.65 -28.12 12.94
CA HIS A 402 1.96 -28.33 11.53
C HIS A 402 2.58 -27.07 10.90
N VAL A 403 3.04 -27.22 9.65
CA VAL A 403 3.49 -26.10 8.80
C VAL A 403 2.49 -25.85 7.68
N CYS A 404 2.38 -24.61 7.25
CA CYS A 404 1.44 -24.18 6.21
C CYS A 404 2.18 -23.72 4.95
N LYS A 405 1.66 -24.11 3.79
CA LYS A 405 2.12 -23.66 2.46
C LYS A 405 1.22 -22.56 1.91
N SER A 406 1.10 -21.48 2.67
CA SER A 406 0.21 -20.35 2.39
C SER A 406 0.71 -19.11 3.13
N ALA A 407 0.11 -17.95 2.85
CA ALA A 407 0.43 -16.71 3.55
C ALA A 407 0.04 -16.73 5.04
N THR A 408 -0.83 -17.65 5.48
CA THR A 408 -1.33 -17.68 6.86
C THR A 408 -1.32 -19.10 7.42
N CYS A 409 -0.88 -19.25 8.68
CA CYS A 409 -0.88 -20.53 9.39
C CYS A 409 -1.55 -20.38 10.75
N THR A 410 -2.53 -21.22 11.04
CA THR A 410 -3.27 -21.20 12.31
C THR A 410 -3.11 -22.53 13.01
N VAL A 411 -2.66 -22.51 14.26
CA VAL A 411 -2.48 -23.70 15.11
C VAL A 411 -3.02 -23.42 16.51
N GLN A 412 -3.21 -24.49 17.29
CA GLN A 412 -3.58 -24.39 18.70
C GLN A 412 -2.50 -25.00 19.57
N ALA A 413 -2.23 -24.37 20.72
CA ALA A 413 -1.36 -24.90 21.76
C ALA A 413 -2.13 -24.98 23.10
N TRP A 414 -1.59 -25.74 24.05
CA TRP A 414 -2.12 -25.82 25.42
C TRP A 414 -1.11 -25.24 26.41
N MET A 415 -1.59 -24.46 27.37
CA MET A 415 -0.79 -23.96 28.51
C MET A 415 -1.38 -24.47 29.81
N ASP A 416 -0.53 -24.85 30.77
CA ASP A 416 -0.93 -25.40 32.07
C ASP A 416 -1.19 -24.33 33.16
N GLY A 417 -1.08 -23.04 32.80
CA GLY A 417 -1.32 -21.91 33.70
C GLY A 417 -0.16 -21.58 34.66
N SER A 418 0.84 -22.45 34.76
CA SER A 418 2.02 -22.23 35.61
C SER A 418 3.09 -21.36 34.95
N SER A 419 3.02 -21.19 33.63
CA SER A 419 3.95 -20.39 32.83
C SER A 419 3.21 -19.69 31.68
N ASN A 420 3.75 -18.57 31.21
CA ASN A 420 3.27 -17.87 30.01
C ASN A 420 4.26 -18.09 28.86
N PRO A 421 4.19 -19.24 28.15
CA PRO A 421 5.18 -19.58 27.14
C PRO A 421 5.14 -18.62 25.93
N ALA A 422 6.31 -18.18 25.48
CA ALA A 422 6.42 -17.40 24.26
C ALA A 422 6.40 -18.30 23.00
N TYR A 423 5.85 -17.77 21.91
CA TYR A 423 5.80 -18.44 20.61
C TYR A 423 6.45 -17.58 19.52
N THR A 424 7.00 -18.21 18.48
CA THR A 424 7.62 -17.52 17.35
C THR A 424 7.15 -18.11 16.02
N ALA A 425 6.74 -17.27 15.08
CA ALA A 425 6.47 -17.68 13.71
C ALA A 425 7.74 -17.65 12.86
N VAL A 426 7.88 -18.61 11.95
CA VAL A 426 9.11 -18.84 11.18
C VAL A 426 8.77 -19.18 9.74
N ILE A 427 9.45 -18.53 8.79
CA ILE A 427 9.42 -18.92 7.37
C ILE A 427 10.76 -19.61 7.04
N GLY A 428 10.70 -20.82 6.50
CA GLY A 428 11.89 -21.61 6.11
C GLY A 428 11.53 -22.75 5.16
N ALA A 429 12.51 -23.55 4.76
CA ALA A 429 12.30 -24.75 3.94
C ALA A 429 12.14 -26.02 4.79
N LEU A 430 11.42 -26.99 4.23
CA LEU A 430 11.43 -28.35 4.75
C LEU A 430 12.80 -29.01 4.46
N PRO A 431 13.36 -29.81 5.41
CA PRO A 431 14.58 -30.56 5.17
C PRO A 431 14.44 -31.47 3.94
N GLN A 432 15.41 -31.38 3.01
CA GLN A 432 15.47 -32.26 1.85
C GLN A 432 16.34 -33.48 2.18
N GLY A 433 15.72 -34.62 2.47
CA GLY A 433 16.44 -35.88 2.71
C GLY A 433 15.50 -37.09 2.75
N LYS A 434 15.86 -38.19 2.06
CA LYS A 434 15.23 -39.49 2.32
C LYS A 434 15.60 -39.90 3.74
N PRO A 435 14.65 -40.27 4.61
CA PRO A 435 14.97 -40.66 5.98
C PRO A 435 15.99 -41.80 5.96
N GLY A 436 17.05 -41.63 6.75
CA GLY A 436 18.11 -42.62 6.91
C GLY A 436 17.56 -43.94 7.48
N LEU A 437 18.30 -45.04 7.36
CA LEU A 437 17.84 -46.36 7.82
C LEU A 437 17.43 -46.35 9.32
N ILE A 438 18.16 -45.61 10.16
CA ILE A 438 17.89 -45.44 11.60
C ILE A 438 16.61 -44.61 11.84
N GLU A 439 16.34 -43.64 10.99
CA GLU A 439 15.16 -42.77 11.01
C GLU A 439 13.90 -43.55 10.59
N ARG A 440 14.02 -44.48 9.63
CA ARG A 440 12.93 -45.39 9.26
C ARG A 440 12.57 -46.39 10.37
N ILE A 441 13.56 -46.83 11.14
CA ILE A 441 13.34 -47.77 12.25
C ILE A 441 12.69 -47.04 13.45
N THR A 442 13.03 -45.78 13.68
CA THR A 442 12.40 -44.95 14.73
C THR A 442 10.99 -44.47 14.33
N HIS A 443 10.75 -44.13 13.06
CA HIS A 443 9.42 -43.82 12.52
C HIS A 443 8.45 -45.02 12.51
N ALA A 444 8.93 -46.26 12.60
CA ALA A 444 8.08 -47.46 12.66
C ALA A 444 7.53 -47.74 14.06
N VAL A 445 8.03 -47.05 15.10
CA VAL A 445 7.68 -47.31 16.51
C VAL A 445 7.16 -46.05 17.23
N GLY A 446 7.19 -44.87 16.60
CA GLY A 446 6.65 -43.63 17.15
C GLY A 446 6.15 -42.67 16.08
N ALA A 447 5.18 -41.81 16.45
CA ALA A 447 4.66 -40.75 15.58
C ALA A 447 5.82 -39.89 15.02
N PRO A 448 5.76 -39.45 13.75
CA PRO A 448 6.82 -38.64 13.16
C PRO A 448 7.04 -37.36 13.95
N THR A 449 8.21 -37.20 14.55
CA THR A 449 8.64 -35.94 15.17
C THR A 449 8.72 -34.88 14.07
N PRO A 450 8.03 -33.74 14.17
CA PRO A 450 8.13 -32.69 13.17
C PRO A 450 9.57 -32.18 13.09
N GLN A 451 10.20 -32.27 11.92
CA GLN A 451 11.57 -31.78 11.76
C GLN A 451 11.58 -30.24 11.74
N PRO A 452 12.57 -29.61 12.38
CA PRO A 452 12.70 -28.15 12.35
C PRO A 452 12.95 -27.67 10.92
N LEU A 453 12.41 -26.50 10.59
CA LEU A 453 12.67 -25.87 9.30
C LEU A 453 14.16 -25.54 9.16
N VAL A 454 14.67 -25.72 7.95
CA VAL A 454 16.02 -25.33 7.53
C VAL A 454 15.94 -24.09 6.65
N ASP A 455 17.08 -23.46 6.33
CA ASP A 455 17.14 -22.28 5.46
C ASP A 455 16.11 -21.21 5.87
N ILE A 456 16.21 -20.80 7.14
CA ILE A 456 15.28 -19.85 7.74
C ILE A 456 15.43 -18.49 7.05
N GLN A 457 14.34 -18.03 6.44
CA GLN A 457 14.29 -16.73 5.78
C GLN A 457 14.03 -15.62 6.80
N THR A 458 13.06 -15.81 7.71
CA THR A 458 12.71 -14.81 8.72
C THR A 458 12.00 -15.42 9.92
N ARG A 459 12.03 -14.70 11.06
CA ARG A 459 11.29 -15.02 12.29
C ARG A 459 10.47 -13.81 12.73
N SER A 460 9.34 -14.04 13.40
CA SER A 460 8.65 -12.98 14.13
C SER A 460 9.41 -12.68 15.43
N THR A 461 9.06 -11.58 16.08
CA THR A 461 9.38 -11.44 17.51
C THR A 461 8.65 -12.54 18.29
N PRO A 462 9.20 -13.02 19.42
CA PRO A 462 8.48 -13.88 20.33
C PRO A 462 7.20 -13.17 20.83
N VAL A 463 6.09 -13.90 20.90
CA VAL A 463 4.79 -13.40 21.37
C VAL A 463 4.30 -14.29 22.50
N GLU A 464 4.03 -13.67 23.63
CA GLU A 464 3.34 -14.31 24.73
C GLU A 464 1.82 -14.27 24.50
N PRO A 465 1.08 -15.36 24.78
CA PRO A 465 -0.36 -15.34 24.71
C PRO A 465 -0.97 -14.29 25.62
N THR A 466 -1.95 -13.57 25.09
CA THR A 466 -2.81 -12.74 25.93
C THR A 466 -3.56 -13.62 26.93
N HIS A 467 -3.63 -13.20 28.18
CA HIS A 467 -4.39 -13.88 29.24
C HIS A 467 -5.15 -12.88 30.09
N LEU A 468 -6.11 -13.37 30.87
CA LEU A 468 -6.90 -12.53 31.76
C LEU A 468 -6.12 -12.21 33.05
N LEU A 469 -6.06 -10.92 33.37
CA LEU A 469 -5.57 -10.37 34.63
C LEU A 469 -6.78 -9.99 35.48
N TRP A 470 -6.73 -10.30 36.78
CA TRP A 470 -7.72 -9.80 37.73
C TRP A 470 -7.10 -8.69 38.56
N GLY A 471 -7.78 -7.56 38.66
CA GLY A 471 -7.29 -6.38 39.35
C GLY A 471 -8.38 -5.67 40.11
N VAL A 472 -7.99 -4.53 40.67
CA VAL A 472 -8.88 -3.60 41.35
C VAL A 472 -8.44 -2.19 41.03
N ASP A 473 -9.29 -1.20 41.22
CA ASP A 473 -8.89 0.20 41.29
C ASP A 473 -9.41 0.86 42.56
N SER A 474 -8.76 1.94 42.98
CA SER A 474 -9.19 2.65 44.18
C SER A 474 -8.76 4.09 44.22
N CYS A 475 -9.65 4.92 44.78
CA CYS A 475 -9.34 6.28 45.19
C CYS A 475 -8.23 6.29 46.26
N LYS A 476 -8.36 5.46 47.31
CA LYS A 476 -7.37 5.32 48.39
C LYS A 476 -6.07 4.70 47.89
N ALA A 477 -4.96 5.08 48.52
CA ALA A 477 -3.68 4.42 48.30
C ALA A 477 -3.72 2.96 48.75
N PHE A 478 -3.18 2.03 47.96
CA PHE A 478 -3.21 0.61 48.33
C PHE A 478 -2.27 0.27 49.50
N THR A 479 -1.30 1.13 49.78
CA THR A 479 -0.49 1.08 51.01
C THR A 479 -1.26 1.54 52.26
N GLY A 480 -2.49 2.04 52.09
CA GLY A 480 -3.39 2.45 53.17
C GLY A 480 -3.31 3.91 53.58
N ASP A 481 -4.20 4.27 54.51
CA ASP A 481 -4.23 5.56 55.22
C ASP A 481 -4.34 5.33 56.74
N SER A 482 -4.72 6.35 57.52
CA SER A 482 -4.92 6.24 58.97
C SER A 482 -5.97 5.20 59.41
N THR A 483 -6.75 4.64 58.48
CA THR A 483 -7.77 3.61 58.70
C THR A 483 -7.28 2.20 58.40
N GLY A 484 -6.08 2.02 57.83
CA GLY A 484 -5.41 0.73 57.62
C GLY A 484 -4.92 0.50 56.18
N GLU A 485 -4.16 -0.58 55.99
CA GLU A 485 -3.55 -0.97 54.71
C GLU A 485 -4.51 -1.75 53.81
N LEU A 486 -4.76 -1.21 52.61
CA LEU A 486 -5.80 -1.70 51.70
C LEU A 486 -5.37 -2.95 50.91
N PHE A 487 -4.09 -3.04 50.50
CA PHE A 487 -3.55 -4.18 49.73
C PHE A 487 -3.77 -5.51 50.45
N TYR A 488 -3.40 -5.61 51.73
CA TYR A 488 -3.60 -6.85 52.49
C TYR A 488 -5.07 -7.15 52.77
N ALA A 489 -5.93 -6.13 52.89
CA ALA A 489 -7.36 -6.33 53.03
C ALA A 489 -7.98 -6.94 51.75
N VAL A 490 -7.58 -6.43 50.57
CA VAL A 490 -7.96 -6.99 49.26
C VAL A 490 -7.43 -8.41 49.12
N ALA A 491 -6.12 -8.62 49.31
CA ALA A 491 -5.49 -9.94 49.16
C ALA A 491 -6.16 -11.01 50.03
N LYS A 492 -6.55 -10.66 51.26
CA LYS A 492 -7.19 -11.58 52.21
C LYS A 492 -8.64 -11.88 51.87
N LYS A 493 -9.41 -10.90 51.38
CA LYS A 493 -10.87 -11.02 51.22
C LYS A 493 -11.33 -11.29 49.80
N LEU A 494 -10.66 -10.70 48.81
CA LEU A 494 -11.00 -10.78 47.39
C LEU A 494 -9.96 -11.60 46.60
N GLY A 495 -8.71 -11.59 47.05
CA GLY A 495 -7.59 -12.26 46.39
C GLY A 495 -6.50 -11.27 45.98
N THR A 496 -5.29 -11.77 45.73
CA THR A 496 -4.15 -10.91 45.40
C THR A 496 -4.31 -10.36 43.97
N PRO A 497 -4.39 -9.03 43.76
CA PRO A 497 -4.54 -8.44 42.44
C PRO A 497 -3.29 -8.64 41.58
N ASP A 498 -3.48 -8.84 40.27
CA ASP A 498 -2.41 -8.81 39.27
C ASP A 498 -2.07 -7.37 38.85
N PHE A 499 -3.04 -6.44 38.96
CA PHE A 499 -2.85 -5.02 38.73
C PHE A 499 -3.75 -4.15 39.62
N TRP A 500 -3.39 -2.88 39.75
CA TRP A 500 -4.13 -1.88 40.53
C TRP A 500 -4.29 -0.55 39.77
N GLY A 501 -5.52 -0.07 39.58
CA GLY A 501 -5.80 1.25 39.02
C GLY A 501 -5.58 2.39 40.01
N ARG A 502 -4.71 3.35 39.67
CA ARG A 502 -4.30 4.44 40.58
C ARG A 502 -4.13 5.77 39.86
N TYR A 503 -4.46 6.86 40.57
CA TYR A 503 -4.47 8.21 40.02
C TYR A 503 -3.07 8.82 39.92
N LEU A 504 -2.77 9.49 38.81
CA LEU A 504 -1.48 10.13 38.54
C LEU A 504 -1.19 11.36 39.42
N THR A 505 -2.24 12.01 39.92
CA THR A 505 -2.21 13.33 40.55
C THR A 505 -3.08 13.36 41.80
N ASP A 506 -2.75 14.26 42.73
CA ASP A 506 -3.55 14.49 43.93
C ASP A 506 -4.79 15.33 43.57
N THR A 507 -5.98 14.72 43.66
CA THR A 507 -7.28 15.37 43.46
C THR A 507 -8.17 15.14 44.69
N VAL A 508 -9.43 14.75 44.50
CA VAL A 508 -10.24 14.12 45.57
C VAL A 508 -9.64 12.76 45.97
N CYS A 509 -8.92 12.11 45.06
CA CYS A 509 -8.17 10.89 45.31
C CYS A 509 -6.68 11.20 45.43
N PRO A 510 -5.95 10.60 46.40
CA PRO A 510 -4.51 10.71 46.46
C PRO A 510 -3.86 10.13 45.20
N GLY A 511 -2.84 10.82 44.69
CA GLY A 511 -2.00 10.37 43.60
C GLY A 511 -1.07 9.23 44.00
N ILE A 512 -0.47 8.57 43.01
CA ILE A 512 0.50 7.49 43.21
C ILE A 512 1.69 7.99 44.03
N SER A 513 1.96 7.32 45.15
CA SER A 513 3.10 7.64 46.01
C SER A 513 4.32 6.74 45.76
N SER A 514 5.52 7.19 46.18
CA SER A 514 6.73 6.35 46.12
C SER A 514 6.61 5.05 46.93
N ASN A 515 5.78 5.03 47.98
CA ASN A 515 5.51 3.83 48.77
C ASN A 515 4.70 2.82 47.98
N GLU A 516 3.69 3.29 47.22
CA GLU A 516 2.93 2.45 46.30
C GLU A 516 3.82 1.88 45.21
N VAL A 517 4.66 2.71 44.58
CA VAL A 517 5.63 2.26 43.56
C VAL A 517 6.56 1.18 44.13
N SER A 518 7.09 1.38 45.34
CA SER A 518 8.00 0.43 45.99
C SER A 518 7.30 -0.90 46.34
N MET A 519 6.05 -0.83 46.79
CA MET A 519 5.24 -2.02 47.07
C MET A 519 4.86 -2.76 45.79
N ALA A 520 4.50 -2.02 44.72
CA ALA A 520 4.19 -2.62 43.43
C ALA A 520 5.40 -3.35 42.82
N ALA A 521 6.59 -2.75 42.89
CA ALA A 521 7.83 -3.40 42.49
C ALA A 521 8.08 -4.71 43.27
N ARG A 522 7.91 -4.67 44.60
CA ARG A 522 8.13 -5.83 45.48
C ARG A 522 7.21 -7.01 45.17
N TYR A 523 5.96 -6.74 44.82
CA TYR A 523 4.95 -7.77 44.57
C TYR A 523 4.74 -8.07 43.07
N HIS A 524 5.51 -7.45 42.18
CA HIS A 524 5.30 -7.50 40.72
C HIS A 524 3.84 -7.20 40.34
N LEU A 525 3.27 -6.19 41.00
CA LEU A 525 1.91 -5.70 40.77
C LEU A 525 1.94 -4.65 39.66
N GLY A 526 1.09 -4.80 38.64
CA GLY A 526 0.92 -3.79 37.60
C GLY A 526 0.16 -2.57 38.14
N ILE A 527 0.50 -1.38 37.68
CA ILE A 527 -0.24 -0.14 37.93
C ILE A 527 -0.92 0.27 36.62
N LEU A 528 -2.23 0.49 36.66
CA LEU A 528 -3.00 1.15 35.61
C LEU A 528 -3.09 2.64 35.97
N PRO A 529 -2.32 3.54 35.33
CA PRO A 529 -2.29 4.96 35.70
C PRO A 529 -3.52 5.69 35.15
N ILE A 530 -4.21 6.43 36.02
CA ILE A 530 -5.47 7.11 35.73
C ILE A 530 -5.27 8.62 35.86
N TYR A 531 -5.73 9.38 34.88
CA TYR A 531 -5.74 10.84 34.92
C TYR A 531 -7.15 11.35 35.21
N ASN A 532 -7.32 12.05 36.34
CA ASN A 532 -8.58 12.67 36.73
C ASN A 532 -8.46 14.14 37.17
N ASP A 533 -7.29 14.77 37.01
CA ASP A 533 -7.09 16.19 37.31
C ASP A 533 -7.54 17.06 36.13
N TYR A 534 -8.83 17.08 35.88
CA TYR A 534 -9.45 17.81 34.77
C TYR A 534 -10.78 18.42 35.19
N ASN A 535 -11.24 19.42 34.42
CA ASN A 535 -12.58 19.96 34.61
C ASN A 535 -13.58 19.02 33.92
N CYS A 536 -14.31 18.22 34.71
CA CYS A 536 -15.22 17.24 34.14
C CYS A 536 -16.52 17.79 33.53
N SER A 537 -16.70 19.12 33.56
CA SER A 537 -17.68 19.81 32.72
C SER A 537 -17.16 20.21 31.34
N ASP A 538 -15.86 20.02 31.09
CA ASP A 538 -15.17 20.44 29.88
C ASP A 538 -14.32 19.28 29.33
N VAL A 539 -15.02 18.30 28.75
CA VAL A 539 -14.46 17.12 28.06
C VAL A 539 -14.80 17.14 26.58
N ARG A 540 -14.73 18.32 25.95
CA ARG A 540 -15.08 18.55 24.53
C ARG A 540 -13.98 19.33 23.84
N TYR A 541 -13.94 19.24 22.52
CA TYR A 541 -12.97 19.89 21.64
C TYR A 541 -11.54 19.34 21.76
N TYR A 542 -10.81 19.48 20.66
CA TYR A 542 -9.46 18.96 20.48
C TYR A 542 -8.46 19.56 21.46
N GLU A 543 -8.46 20.87 21.59
CA GLU A 543 -7.50 21.65 22.36
C GLU A 543 -7.58 21.30 23.84
N THR A 544 -8.80 21.04 24.33
CA THR A 544 -9.04 20.62 25.72
C THR A 544 -8.51 19.20 25.96
N GLY A 545 -8.86 18.25 25.08
CA GLY A 545 -8.35 16.87 25.17
C GLY A 545 -6.83 16.80 25.13
N HIS A 546 -6.22 17.56 24.21
CA HIS A 546 -4.77 17.65 24.09
C HIS A 546 -4.11 18.31 25.31
N ALA A 547 -4.70 19.39 25.86
CA ALA A 547 -4.18 20.04 27.07
C ALA A 547 -4.18 19.08 28.27
N TYR A 548 -5.23 18.29 28.46
CA TYR A 548 -5.28 17.27 29.52
C TYR A 548 -4.27 16.15 29.29
N ALA A 549 -4.09 15.69 28.05
CA ALA A 549 -3.07 14.70 27.73
C ALA A 549 -1.66 15.20 28.06
N VAL A 550 -1.34 16.46 27.74
CA VAL A 550 -0.05 17.07 28.10
C VAL A 550 0.17 17.09 29.62
N ALA A 551 -0.87 17.43 30.40
CA ALA A 551 -0.79 17.42 31.86
C ALA A 551 -0.61 16.00 32.43
N ALA A 552 -1.33 15.02 31.88
CA ALA A 552 -1.22 13.61 32.24
C ALA A 552 0.19 13.05 31.95
N VAL A 553 0.73 13.34 30.77
CA VAL A 553 2.11 12.98 30.38
C VAL A 553 3.13 13.61 31.32
N ALA A 554 2.94 14.87 31.72
CA ALA A 554 3.83 15.53 32.66
C ALA A 554 3.79 14.86 34.05
N ALA A 555 2.62 14.42 34.52
CA ALA A 555 2.48 13.67 35.76
C ALA A 555 3.13 12.28 35.69
N ALA A 556 2.87 11.53 34.60
CA ALA A 556 3.48 10.22 34.36
C ALA A 556 5.02 10.29 34.33
N LYS A 557 5.58 11.30 33.66
CA LYS A 557 7.03 11.53 33.63
C LYS A 557 7.62 11.84 35.01
N ARG A 558 6.92 12.61 35.87
CA ARG A 558 7.37 12.89 37.25
C ARG A 558 7.41 11.64 38.12
N LEU A 559 6.51 10.68 37.88
CA LEU A 559 6.46 9.39 38.56
C LEU A 559 7.45 8.36 37.98
N GLY A 560 8.14 8.68 36.88
CA GLY A 560 9.08 7.78 36.22
C GLY A 560 8.42 6.67 35.41
N ILE A 561 7.17 6.85 34.99
CA ILE A 561 6.47 5.88 34.13
C ILE A 561 7.15 5.89 32.74
N PRO A 562 7.68 4.75 32.27
CA PRO A 562 8.36 4.70 30.98
C PRO A 562 7.38 4.84 29.82
N ALA A 563 7.90 5.25 28.65
CA ALA A 563 7.15 5.21 27.39
C ALA A 563 6.66 3.78 27.07
N GLY A 564 5.60 3.69 26.27
CA GLY A 564 4.93 2.45 25.88
C GLY A 564 3.99 1.91 26.96
N ARG A 565 3.65 2.70 27.98
CA ARG A 565 2.68 2.34 29.03
C ARG A 565 1.37 3.09 28.85
N VAL A 566 0.28 2.47 29.31
CA VAL A 566 -1.04 3.09 29.29
C VAL A 566 -1.10 4.32 30.17
N ILE A 567 -1.88 5.31 29.72
CA ILE A 567 -2.40 6.38 30.55
C ILE A 567 -3.90 6.47 30.24
N ALA A 568 -4.73 6.16 31.24
CA ALA A 568 -6.18 6.19 31.11
C ALA A 568 -6.73 7.57 31.47
N ILE A 569 -7.57 8.15 30.62
CA ILE A 569 -8.42 9.26 31.03
C ILE A 569 -9.71 8.72 31.65
N ASP A 570 -10.03 9.22 32.83
CA ASP A 570 -11.23 8.88 33.59
C ASP A 570 -12.43 9.66 33.06
N ILE A 571 -13.22 9.14 32.11
CA ILE A 571 -14.43 9.83 31.60
C ILE A 571 -15.65 9.28 32.34
N GLU A 572 -15.96 9.92 33.48
CA GLU A 572 -17.04 9.52 34.37
C GLU A 572 -18.43 9.54 33.69
N PRO A 573 -19.38 8.69 34.15
CA PRO A 573 -20.77 8.76 33.68
C PRO A 573 -21.41 10.11 33.98
N PRO A 574 -22.45 10.52 33.22
CA PRO A 574 -23.18 11.75 33.49
C PRO A 574 -23.82 11.77 34.88
N GLY A 575 -23.55 12.82 35.66
CA GLY A 575 -24.16 13.04 36.98
C GLY A 575 -24.31 14.53 37.33
N ASP A 576 -25.07 14.81 38.39
CA ASP A 576 -25.40 16.18 38.82
C ASP A 576 -24.16 16.98 39.28
N ALA A 577 -23.16 16.30 39.86
CA ALA A 577 -21.90 16.91 40.31
C ALA A 577 -20.85 17.00 39.18
N CYS A 578 -20.98 16.14 38.17
CA CYS A 578 -20.04 16.01 37.08
C CYS A 578 -20.80 15.54 35.82
N PRO A 579 -21.00 16.41 34.81
CA PRO A 579 -21.72 15.99 33.60
C PRO A 579 -20.90 14.98 32.79
N GLY A 580 -19.58 14.89 33.02
CA GLY A 580 -18.71 13.81 32.55
C GLY A 580 -18.90 13.53 31.06
N ALA A 581 -19.14 12.27 30.72
CA ALA A 581 -19.36 11.80 29.37
C ALA A 581 -20.49 12.53 28.59
N ALA A 582 -21.41 13.26 29.24
CA ALA A 582 -22.49 13.96 28.54
C ALA A 582 -22.00 15.00 27.52
N ASN A 583 -20.80 15.53 27.73
CA ASN A 583 -20.20 16.52 26.83
C ASN A 583 -19.09 15.95 25.95
N VAL A 584 -18.78 14.66 26.03
CA VAL A 584 -17.66 14.10 25.27
C VAL A 584 -17.93 14.14 23.78
N ASP A 585 -16.96 14.64 23.01
CA ASP A 585 -17.06 14.75 21.56
C ASP A 585 -15.84 14.14 20.85
N SER A 586 -15.92 14.12 19.52
CA SER A 586 -14.85 13.54 18.71
C SER A 586 -13.54 14.30 18.79
N GLY A 587 -13.61 15.63 18.95
CA GLY A 587 -12.42 16.48 19.09
C GLY A 587 -11.65 16.12 20.35
N PHE A 588 -12.34 15.95 21.48
CA PHE A 588 -11.71 15.60 22.75
C PHE A 588 -10.95 14.28 22.69
N ILE A 589 -11.56 13.24 22.09
CA ILE A 589 -10.91 11.93 21.89
C ILE A 589 -9.68 12.08 21.00
N GLU A 590 -9.79 12.80 19.88
CA GLU A 590 -8.65 13.08 18.98
C GLU A 590 -7.51 13.82 19.72
N GLY A 591 -7.83 14.85 20.50
CA GLY A 591 -6.85 15.62 21.25
C GLY A 591 -6.13 14.81 22.33
N TRP A 592 -6.87 13.98 23.07
CA TRP A 592 -6.27 13.08 24.06
C TRP A 592 -5.36 12.05 23.37
N PHE A 593 -5.82 11.46 22.26
CA PHE A 593 -5.05 10.52 21.46
C PHE A 593 -3.70 11.12 21.07
N ASP A 594 -3.69 12.25 20.36
CA ASP A 594 -2.46 12.90 19.88
C ASP A 594 -1.50 13.20 21.03
N GLY A 595 -1.99 13.84 22.11
CA GLY A 595 -1.13 14.27 23.21
C GLY A 595 -0.47 13.11 23.97
N ILE A 596 -1.17 11.99 24.15
CA ILE A 596 -0.62 10.79 24.82
C ILE A 596 0.27 9.99 23.85
N HIS A 597 -0.21 9.74 22.62
CA HIS A 597 0.47 8.92 21.61
C HIS A 597 1.79 9.56 21.16
N ASP A 598 1.79 10.86 20.86
CA ASP A 598 3.02 11.58 20.42
C ASP A 598 4.06 11.68 21.53
N ALA A 599 3.63 11.61 22.79
CA ALA A 599 4.53 11.52 23.94
C ALA A 599 5.12 10.11 24.15
N GLY A 600 4.70 9.13 23.33
CA GLY A 600 5.16 7.75 23.35
C GLY A 600 4.45 6.86 24.37
N TYR A 601 3.30 7.28 24.92
CA TYR A 601 2.46 6.47 25.81
C TYR A 601 1.28 5.88 25.02
N VAL A 602 0.54 4.95 25.64
CA VAL A 602 -0.65 4.35 25.01
C VAL A 602 -1.90 5.07 25.50
N PRO A 603 -2.67 5.74 24.61
CA PRO A 603 -3.92 6.39 24.98
C PRO A 603 -4.95 5.35 25.43
N THR A 604 -5.49 5.51 26.64
CA THR A 604 -6.55 4.65 27.16
C THR A 604 -7.74 5.49 27.61
N TYR A 605 -8.96 5.00 27.40
CA TYR A 605 -10.19 5.70 27.76
C TYR A 605 -11.03 4.83 28.70
N TYR A 606 -11.25 5.32 29.92
CA TYR A 606 -12.28 4.79 30.80
C TYR A 606 -13.62 5.43 30.42
N GLY A 607 -14.65 4.62 30.17
CA GLY A 607 -15.94 5.16 29.72
C GLY A 607 -17.05 4.13 29.60
N ASN A 608 -18.25 4.58 29.24
CA ASN A 608 -19.39 3.70 29.06
C ASN A 608 -19.26 2.93 27.75
N GLY A 609 -18.80 1.68 27.82
CA GLY A 609 -18.67 0.82 26.66
C GLY A 609 -19.99 0.46 25.99
N THR A 610 -21.16 0.78 26.54
CA THR A 610 -22.45 0.39 25.95
C THR A 610 -22.70 1.15 24.64
N SER A 611 -22.91 0.43 23.54
CA SER A 611 -23.27 1.04 22.26
C SER A 611 -24.46 2.00 22.36
N GLY A 612 -24.33 3.15 21.70
CA GLY A 612 -25.35 4.21 21.67
C GLY A 612 -25.34 5.17 22.86
N THR A 613 -24.44 4.98 23.83
CA THR A 613 -24.20 5.97 24.91
C THR A 613 -23.37 7.15 24.41
N GLU A 614 -23.26 8.20 25.22
CA GLU A 614 -22.57 9.44 24.89
C GLU A 614 -21.11 9.18 24.53
N PHE A 615 -20.39 8.46 25.40
CA PHE A 615 -19.00 8.05 25.14
C PHE A 615 -18.88 7.16 23.90
N ALA A 616 -19.66 6.08 23.80
CA ALA A 616 -19.61 5.17 22.66
C ALA A 616 -19.90 5.90 21.33
N SER A 617 -20.83 6.86 21.33
CA SER A 617 -21.16 7.66 20.14
C SER A 617 -20.03 8.58 19.72
N ALA A 618 -19.39 9.27 20.67
CA ALA A 618 -18.21 10.11 20.40
C ALA A 618 -17.02 9.28 19.91
N TRP A 619 -16.78 8.13 20.53
CA TRP A 619 -15.76 7.17 20.12
C TRP A 619 -15.98 6.72 18.68
N CYS A 620 -17.18 6.22 18.35
CA CYS A 620 -17.47 5.73 17.01
C CYS A 620 -17.44 6.83 15.94
N ALA A 621 -17.86 8.05 16.27
CA ALA A 621 -17.71 9.20 15.37
C ALA A 621 -16.22 9.48 15.08
N THR A 622 -15.37 9.38 16.09
CA THR A 622 -13.92 9.59 15.97
C THR A 622 -13.26 8.50 15.15
N VAL A 623 -13.49 7.24 15.47
CA VAL A 623 -12.90 6.09 14.76
C VAL A 623 -13.34 6.04 13.30
N SER A 624 -14.58 6.45 13.00
CA SER A 624 -15.04 6.59 11.62
C SER A 624 -14.26 7.65 10.82
N LYS A 625 -13.74 8.69 11.49
CA LYS A 625 -12.95 9.77 10.88
C LYS A 625 -11.46 9.41 10.85
N TYR A 626 -10.97 8.73 11.89
CA TYR A 626 -9.57 8.39 12.12
C TYR A 626 -9.43 6.93 12.57
N PRO A 627 -9.36 5.97 11.62
CA PRO A 627 -9.34 4.55 11.96
C PRO A 627 -8.14 4.10 12.81
N ASN A 628 -7.01 4.83 12.76
CA ASN A 628 -5.82 4.54 13.57
C ASN A 628 -6.07 4.71 15.07
N ILE A 629 -7.00 5.58 15.47
CA ILE A 629 -7.34 5.76 16.90
C ILE A 629 -7.88 4.44 17.49
N ALA A 630 -8.60 3.63 16.71
CA ALA A 630 -9.06 2.33 17.16
C ALA A 630 -7.96 1.27 17.27
N THR A 631 -6.89 1.38 16.47
CA THR A 631 -5.79 0.40 16.51
C THR A 631 -4.76 0.75 17.58
N ASP A 632 -4.56 2.04 17.84
CA ASP A 632 -3.45 2.56 18.63
C ASP A 632 -3.89 3.09 20.01
N SER A 633 -5.17 2.89 20.38
CA SER A 633 -5.70 3.19 21.72
C SER A 633 -6.39 1.98 22.34
N ASP A 634 -6.57 2.03 23.66
CA ASP A 634 -7.26 1.01 24.44
C ASP A 634 -8.52 1.56 25.14
N LEU A 635 -9.50 0.69 25.36
CA LEU A 635 -10.74 0.99 26.06
C LEU A 635 -10.84 0.22 27.38
N TRP A 636 -11.31 0.91 28.42
CA TRP A 636 -11.64 0.39 29.73
C TRP A 636 -13.12 0.68 30.00
N SER A 637 -13.98 -0.32 29.88
CA SER A 637 -15.43 -0.13 30.09
C SER A 637 -15.80 -0.26 31.55
N PHE A 638 -16.71 0.57 32.05
CA PHE A 638 -17.40 0.33 33.33
C PHE A 638 -18.74 -0.40 33.19
N GLN A 639 -19.07 -0.87 31.99
CA GLN A 639 -20.30 -1.62 31.72
C GLN A 639 -20.03 -3.00 31.11
N PRO A 640 -20.81 -4.03 31.50
CA PRO A 640 -21.86 -3.97 32.50
C PRO A 640 -21.30 -3.87 33.93
N SER A 641 -21.88 -2.99 34.76
CA SER A 641 -21.62 -2.98 36.20
C SER A 641 -22.49 -4.04 36.86
N LEU A 642 -21.86 -5.04 37.49
CA LEU A 642 -22.52 -6.19 38.07
C LEU A 642 -22.83 -5.98 39.55
N LEU A 643 -23.90 -6.64 40.00
CA LEU A 643 -24.25 -6.76 41.41
C LEU A 643 -23.93 -8.18 41.88
N GLY A 644 -23.15 -8.33 42.94
CA GLY A 644 -22.81 -9.64 43.49
C GLY A 644 -21.54 -9.64 44.34
N SER A 645 -21.27 -10.78 44.97
CA SER A 645 -20.03 -11.00 45.72
C SER A 645 -19.01 -11.71 44.83
N PHE A 646 -18.09 -10.95 44.26
CA PHE A 646 -17.02 -11.45 43.41
C PHE A 646 -15.67 -11.47 44.13
N SER A 647 -14.76 -12.29 43.62
CA SER A 647 -13.38 -12.42 44.09
C SER A 647 -12.51 -12.90 42.92
N LYS A 648 -11.18 -12.86 43.05
CA LYS A 648 -10.26 -13.34 41.99
C LYS A 648 -10.58 -14.76 41.51
N VAL A 649 -10.96 -15.65 42.43
CA VAL A 649 -11.28 -17.07 42.13
C VAL A 649 -12.70 -17.23 41.60
N TRP A 650 -13.60 -16.33 41.96
CA TRP A 650 -15.01 -16.33 41.56
C TRP A 650 -15.34 -15.05 40.80
N ASN A 651 -14.56 -14.77 39.75
CA ASN A 651 -14.76 -13.63 38.85
C ASN A 651 -15.86 -13.96 37.81
N PRO A 652 -16.52 -12.97 37.20
CA PRO A 652 -17.61 -13.20 36.24
C PRO A 652 -17.14 -13.76 34.89
N GLY A 653 -15.83 -13.72 34.61
CA GLY A 653 -15.25 -13.97 33.29
C GLY A 653 -15.43 -12.76 32.36
N TYR A 654 -14.42 -12.48 31.55
CA TYR A 654 -14.34 -11.24 30.76
C TYR A 654 -15.50 -11.05 29.78
N GLY A 655 -16.27 -9.98 29.98
CA GLY A 655 -17.42 -9.65 29.14
C GLY A 655 -17.89 -8.19 29.22
N PRO A 656 -17.01 -7.19 29.02
CA PRO A 656 -17.42 -5.80 28.90
C PRO A 656 -18.38 -5.58 27.72
N TYR A 657 -19.23 -4.56 27.82
CA TYR A 657 -20.01 -4.06 26.69
C TYR A 657 -19.13 -3.33 25.68
N ASP A 658 -19.46 -3.52 24.40
CA ASP A 658 -18.75 -2.96 23.26
C ASP A 658 -19.45 -1.71 22.72
N THR A 659 -18.64 -0.72 22.32
CA THR A 659 -19.11 0.59 21.82
C THR A 659 -19.96 0.50 20.55
N GLY A 660 -19.91 -0.63 19.85
CA GLY A 660 -20.63 -0.90 18.60
C GLY A 660 -19.82 -0.55 17.35
N CYS A 661 -18.53 -0.25 17.49
CA CYS A 661 -17.59 0.02 16.41
C CYS A 661 -16.18 -0.45 16.79
N ALA A 662 -15.19 -0.24 15.93
CA ALA A 662 -13.82 -0.72 16.19
C ALA A 662 -13.20 -0.04 17.43
N GLY A 663 -12.50 -0.82 18.25
CA GLY A 663 -11.73 -0.38 19.40
C GLY A 663 -11.15 -1.57 20.16
N ASN A 664 -10.04 -1.35 20.88
CA ASN A 664 -9.39 -2.40 21.67
C ASN A 664 -9.97 -2.41 23.10
N MET A 665 -11.04 -3.18 23.33
CA MET A 665 -11.60 -3.34 24.68
C MET A 665 -10.72 -4.27 25.53
N LEU A 666 -9.78 -3.69 26.28
CA LEU A 666 -8.74 -4.42 27.01
C LEU A 666 -8.89 -4.37 28.53
N ALA A 667 -9.78 -3.55 29.09
CA ALA A 667 -10.11 -3.57 30.50
C ALA A 667 -11.61 -3.43 30.76
N TRP A 668 -12.06 -3.94 31.90
CA TRP A 668 -13.44 -3.91 32.35
C TRP A 668 -13.52 -3.75 33.85
N GLN A 669 -14.08 -2.63 34.30
CA GLN A 669 -14.51 -2.45 35.69
C GLN A 669 -15.92 -3.05 35.81
N TYR A 670 -16.02 -4.20 36.48
CA TYR A 670 -17.25 -4.98 36.53
C TYR A 670 -17.99 -4.86 37.86
N VAL A 671 -17.37 -4.29 38.90
CA VAL A 671 -18.04 -3.94 40.17
C VAL A 671 -17.59 -2.58 40.62
N LEU A 672 -18.57 -1.70 40.88
CA LEU A 672 -18.42 -0.49 41.68
C LEU A 672 -18.72 -0.83 43.15
N SER A 673 -17.76 -0.63 44.05
CA SER A 673 -17.87 -0.99 45.47
C SER A 673 -17.70 0.19 46.43
N ALA A 674 -17.83 1.43 45.95
CA ALA A 674 -17.68 2.63 46.78
C ALA A 674 -18.44 2.52 48.13
N GLY A 675 -17.71 2.61 49.24
CA GLY A 675 -18.24 2.49 50.60
C GLY A 675 -18.37 1.06 51.15
N ALA A 676 -17.88 0.05 50.44
CA ALA A 676 -17.81 -1.32 50.93
C ALA A 676 -16.75 -1.52 52.03
N VAL A 677 -16.80 -2.67 52.72
CA VAL A 677 -15.81 -3.01 53.78
C VAL A 677 -14.38 -3.11 53.23
N VAL A 678 -14.23 -3.48 51.96
CA VAL A 678 -13.00 -3.31 51.19
C VAL A 678 -13.37 -2.38 50.04
N ASP A 679 -12.96 -1.12 50.18
CA ASP A 679 -13.39 0.01 49.35
C ASP A 679 -12.52 0.08 48.09
N VAL A 680 -12.75 -0.86 47.18
CA VAL A 680 -12.08 -0.98 45.86
C VAL A 680 -13.10 -1.39 44.82
N ASP A 681 -12.93 -0.89 43.60
CA ASP A 681 -13.66 -1.39 42.44
C ASP A 681 -12.94 -2.63 41.90
N GLN A 682 -13.65 -3.54 41.24
CA GLN A 682 -13.07 -4.79 40.74
C GLN A 682 -12.99 -4.78 39.23
N ASP A 683 -11.83 -5.18 38.72
CA ASP A 683 -11.50 -5.11 37.31
C ASP A 683 -10.98 -6.43 36.76
N GLU A 684 -11.17 -6.59 35.46
CA GLU A 684 -10.44 -7.54 34.65
C GLU A 684 -9.75 -6.81 33.49
N ALA A 685 -8.55 -7.26 33.12
CA ALA A 685 -7.83 -6.73 31.98
C ALA A 685 -7.21 -7.85 31.15
N ILE A 686 -7.10 -7.64 29.84
CA ILE A 686 -6.32 -8.50 28.96
C ILE A 686 -4.85 -8.14 29.14
N SER A 687 -3.97 -9.13 29.28
CA SER A 687 -2.54 -8.90 29.54
C SER A 687 -1.78 -8.16 28.44
N SER A 688 -2.40 -7.90 27.29
CA SER A 688 -1.87 -7.01 26.26
C SER A 688 -2.01 -5.53 26.62
N LEU A 689 -2.83 -5.18 27.61
CA LEU A 689 -2.91 -3.83 28.16
C LEU A 689 -1.53 -3.49 28.77
N PRO A 690 -0.82 -2.46 28.27
CA PRO A 690 0.55 -2.19 28.68
C PRO A 690 0.65 -1.46 30.04
N LEU A 691 0.26 -2.17 31.10
CA LEU A 691 0.37 -1.74 32.49
C LEU A 691 1.81 -1.37 32.87
N TRP A 692 1.95 -0.47 33.84
CA TRP A 692 3.24 -0.10 34.41
C TRP A 692 3.63 -1.08 35.52
N TYR A 693 4.72 -1.81 35.33
CA TYR A 693 5.34 -2.65 36.38
C TYR A 693 6.61 -1.95 36.87
N PRO A 694 6.59 -1.31 38.06
CA PRO A 694 7.78 -0.69 38.63
C PRO A 694 8.86 -1.73 38.95
N SER A 695 10.13 -1.32 38.87
CA SER A 695 11.31 -2.16 39.09
C SER A 695 12.20 -1.63 40.20
#